data_AF-A0A535B2P6-F1
#
_entry.id   AF-A0A535B2P6-F1
#
_cell.length_a   1.000
_cell.length_b   1.000
_cell.length_c   1.000
_cell.angle_alpha   90.00
_cell.angle_beta   90.00
_cell.angle_gamma   90.00
#
_symmetry.space_group_name_H-M   'P 1'
#
loop_
_entity.id
_entity.type
_entity.pdbx_description
1 polymer ?
#
loop_
_entity_poly.entity_id
_entity_poly.type
_entity_poly.pdbx_seq_one_letter_code
_entity_poly.pdbx_strand_id
1 'polypeptide(L)'
;MLEWNYGDSPRSRRHSACGPLLHTSWADPSPDARGRPDSRGGRHYFPYENHTDGALTRGLRVPHDAIDAGLVAHDGEPAISRIIDSLPLKALVSFVLICAAAAIFARDAHGASLITNGSFESTGSSWLSPWYLQTKTGGAGTVSQTSATKSDGAYSALVNVTGASASQPWVVQLSQEKLAITNGQTYTVTFSAKAPAVRSLDVVLQQTASSYAVYAENRFSLTTAWQVFSFSYPAGVSNPDVSLHFNLGGATGNVWIDGVSVVAGNPTPTASATPTPTRTPTATPTRAPPATPTATSPAQTPTQAPGGGTVSLLPVADATVRADSPSTNYGSATTLTSDGSPVMAAYMKVDLTSLASISIKTAMLRMMVTNGSSGNQSLKLGTDTNWGESTITYSNRPALGPAFKTFAGGAQGSTVTIDVTAGLAGMAGRLVTLAIDSASSDGYAFNSRESPTDRVTLIVDTVNGASPGPTPTPTPKPSSSSTPTRTPTATPTPTRTPTASPSPAPTVTSVSPGGKGVALRPFVQYWGSNRAGMDSDFADMKAGGITWARIDLFNTPSPDPNFDYAVQSAKAHGINLLVTVHKTPPETDLGTDADRAVYRTWLGQMVDRYKYHVKYWAIHNEPNLHYEWNIDDNAGSNQTAYEASVARYVQHLRDGYETVKAKDPSALVLFAGLSEWTVERYMDALIKTDAYRYFDIIPFHPYGYNPDRVLSRFNSFKGKLNLNSNYSRKPIWVTEIGFNTSWSNKAGYVTSEETKASYLAQTLPRLKAAGAQLPIFWYTLHESEDVGGFALERKNKTTLQTTYLPAYYTYRDLVYPQ
;
A
#
# COMPACT_ATOMS: atom_id res chain seq x y z
N MET A 1 -68.76 27.15 -21.45
CA MET A 1 -68.82 27.55 -20.02
C MET A 1 -67.39 27.49 -19.51
N LEU A 2 -66.74 28.63 -19.30
CA LEU A 2 -66.79 29.47 -18.09
C LEU A 2 -65.84 28.91 -17.00
N GLU A 3 -64.90 29.66 -16.42
CA GLU A 3 -64.30 30.95 -16.82
C GLU A 3 -63.05 31.29 -15.95
N TRP A 4 -62.10 32.08 -16.48
CA TRP A 4 -61.37 33.20 -15.82
C TRP A 4 -60.49 32.97 -14.54
N ASN A 5 -59.45 33.78 -14.22
CA ASN A 5 -58.70 34.78 -15.02
C ASN A 5 -57.34 35.23 -14.40
N TYR A 6 -56.57 35.99 -15.21
CA TYR A 6 -55.57 37.06 -14.89
C TYR A 6 -54.33 36.81 -13.99
N GLY A 7 -53.24 37.51 -14.34
CA GLY A 7 -51.98 37.60 -13.58
C GLY A 7 -50.85 38.31 -14.36
N ASP A 8 -50.97 39.62 -14.56
CA ASP A 8 -50.20 40.36 -15.57
C ASP A 8 -48.90 41.03 -15.04
N SER A 9 -47.76 40.83 -15.72
CA SER A 9 -46.68 41.83 -15.97
C SER A 9 -45.99 42.60 -14.80
N PRO A 10 -44.99 43.51 -15.03
CA PRO A 10 -44.15 43.75 -16.20
C PRO A 10 -42.61 43.79 -15.95
N ARG A 11 -41.86 43.43 -17.00
CA ARG A 11 -40.67 44.12 -17.58
C ARG A 11 -39.89 45.18 -16.75
N SER A 12 -38.55 45.03 -16.75
CA SER A 12 -37.62 46.14 -17.03
C SER A 12 -36.48 45.62 -17.93
N ARG A 13 -36.50 45.86 -19.26
CA ARG A 13 -35.76 46.91 -20.02
C ARG A 13 -34.24 46.69 -20.05
N ARG A 14 -33.47 46.97 -21.12
CA ARG A 14 -33.62 47.39 -22.56
C ARG A 14 -32.16 47.31 -23.15
N HIS A 15 -31.83 47.32 -24.45
CA HIS A 15 -32.56 47.41 -25.72
C HIS A 15 -31.62 46.98 -26.89
N SER A 16 -32.21 46.52 -28.02
CA SER A 16 -31.82 46.87 -29.42
C SER A 16 -30.46 46.42 -30.01
N ALA A 17 -30.31 46.25 -31.33
CA ALA A 17 -31.29 46.00 -32.43
C ALA A 17 -30.58 45.63 -33.75
N CYS A 18 -31.36 45.14 -34.72
CA CYS A 18 -31.13 45.11 -36.19
C CYS A 18 -29.97 44.27 -36.77
N GLY A 19 -30.33 43.31 -37.65
CA GLY A 19 -29.54 42.92 -38.84
C GLY A 19 -30.02 43.73 -40.06
N PRO A 20 -30.24 43.16 -41.27
CA PRO A 20 -29.91 41.81 -41.79
C PRO A 20 -29.22 41.87 -43.19
N LEU A 21 -29.15 40.74 -43.93
CA LEU A 21 -29.26 40.56 -45.41
C LEU A 21 -28.92 39.07 -45.75
N LEU A 22 -29.82 38.28 -46.37
CA LEU A 22 -29.85 37.83 -47.80
C LEU A 22 -28.52 37.24 -48.34
N HIS A 23 -28.43 36.08 -49.02
CA HIS A 23 -29.37 35.10 -49.66
C HIS A 23 -28.60 33.73 -49.81
N THR A 24 -29.00 32.57 -50.40
CA THR A 24 -30.12 31.93 -51.16
C THR A 24 -29.91 30.38 -51.05
N SER A 25 -30.88 29.48 -50.79
CA SER A 25 -31.72 28.67 -51.73
C SER A 25 -31.00 28.06 -52.96
N TRP A 26 -31.12 26.80 -53.40
CA TRP A 26 -32.11 25.68 -53.32
C TRP A 26 -31.34 24.31 -53.40
N ALA A 27 -31.88 23.07 -53.47
CA ALA A 27 -33.01 22.27 -52.94
C ALA A 27 -33.04 20.93 -53.77
N ASP A 28 -33.64 19.85 -53.24
CA ASP A 28 -33.74 18.45 -53.79
C ASP A 28 -34.67 18.29 -55.04
N PRO A 29 -34.91 17.11 -55.73
CA PRO A 29 -34.78 15.69 -55.28
C PRO A 29 -34.29 14.60 -56.32
N SER A 30 -34.37 13.32 -55.90
CA SER A 30 -34.29 12.01 -56.65
C SER A 30 -35.52 11.76 -57.60
N PRO A 31 -35.70 10.67 -58.42
CA PRO A 31 -35.09 9.30 -58.40
C PRO A 31 -34.93 8.46 -59.74
N ASP A 32 -34.48 7.19 -59.60
CA ASP A 32 -35.06 5.92 -60.16
C ASP A 32 -34.40 5.03 -61.28
N ALA A 33 -34.51 3.70 -61.05
CA ALA A 33 -34.75 2.54 -61.97
C ALA A 33 -33.72 1.81 -62.92
N ARG A 34 -33.44 0.54 -62.54
CA ARG A 34 -33.52 -0.76 -63.30
C ARG A 34 -32.44 -1.28 -64.30
N GLY A 35 -32.08 -2.59 -64.15
CA GLY A 35 -31.52 -3.46 -65.21
C GLY A 35 -30.92 -4.82 -64.74
N ARG A 36 -31.42 -5.98 -65.23
CA ARG A 36 -30.88 -7.36 -65.08
C ARG A 36 -31.12 -8.17 -66.38
N PRO A 37 -30.31 -9.20 -66.72
CA PRO A 37 -30.70 -10.60 -66.44
C PRO A 37 -29.50 -11.55 -66.10
N ASP A 38 -29.66 -12.88 -66.20
CA ASP A 38 -29.79 -13.78 -65.03
C ASP A 38 -29.55 -15.28 -65.41
N SER A 39 -29.81 -16.20 -64.47
CA SER A 39 -30.25 -17.63 -64.64
C SER A 39 -29.38 -18.79 -64.10
N ARG A 40 -30.07 -19.67 -63.33
CA ARG A 40 -29.82 -21.11 -62.99
C ARG A 40 -28.68 -21.47 -62.00
N GLY A 41 -28.86 -22.44 -61.08
CA GLY A 41 -30.10 -23.15 -60.64
C GLY A 41 -29.89 -24.47 -59.87
N GLY A 42 -30.78 -24.79 -58.90
CA GLY A 42 -30.81 -26.02 -58.08
C GLY A 42 -30.05 -25.91 -56.74
N ARG A 43 -30.56 -26.13 -55.52
CA ARG A 43 -31.66 -26.93 -54.88
C ARG A 43 -31.40 -28.44 -54.69
N HIS A 44 -31.42 -28.89 -53.42
CA HIS A 44 -32.18 -30.05 -52.91
C HIS A 44 -32.45 -29.87 -51.39
N TYR A 45 -33.04 -30.86 -50.68
CA TYR A 45 -33.89 -30.64 -49.49
C TYR A 45 -33.52 -31.41 -48.21
N PHE A 46 -34.08 -30.93 -47.09
CA PHE A 46 -34.30 -31.46 -45.71
C PHE A 46 -34.51 -33.00 -45.54
N PRO A 47 -34.44 -33.59 -44.30
CA PRO A 47 -34.86 -33.00 -43.01
C PRO A 47 -34.05 -33.30 -41.72
N TYR A 48 -34.61 -32.82 -40.59
CA TYR A 48 -34.25 -33.00 -39.17
C TYR A 48 -34.45 -34.43 -38.63
N GLU A 49 -33.77 -34.76 -37.53
CA GLU A 49 -34.38 -35.51 -36.41
C GLU A 49 -33.66 -35.22 -35.06
N ASN A 50 -34.33 -35.47 -33.93
CA ASN A 50 -33.84 -35.25 -32.56
C ASN A 50 -33.67 -36.60 -31.83
N HIS A 51 -32.74 -36.72 -30.87
CA HIS A 51 -32.93 -37.57 -29.66
C HIS A 51 -31.93 -37.21 -28.53
N THR A 52 -32.13 -37.79 -27.33
CA THR A 52 -31.56 -37.34 -26.05
C THR A 52 -30.76 -38.41 -25.29
N ASP A 53 -30.05 -37.96 -24.25
CA ASP A 53 -29.52 -38.71 -23.09
C ASP A 53 -28.37 -39.72 -23.29
N GLY A 54 -27.64 -39.98 -22.18
CA GLY A 54 -26.70 -41.09 -22.06
C GLY A 54 -25.29 -40.72 -21.57
N ALA A 55 -25.10 -40.61 -20.25
CA ALA A 55 -23.75 -40.53 -19.66
C ALA A 55 -23.15 -41.93 -19.43
N LEU A 56 -21.82 -42.07 -19.52
CA LEU A 56 -21.11 -43.21 -18.94
C LEU A 56 -19.66 -42.87 -18.56
N THR A 57 -19.19 -43.42 -17.45
CA THR A 57 -17.85 -43.18 -16.89
C THR A 57 -16.94 -44.40 -17.04
N ARG A 58 -15.68 -44.15 -17.45
CA ARG A 58 -14.45 -44.95 -17.27
C ARG A 58 -13.29 -44.09 -17.79
N GLY A 59 -12.08 -44.09 -17.22
CA GLY A 59 -11.56 -44.92 -16.14
C GLY A 59 -10.30 -45.65 -16.59
N LEU A 60 -9.18 -44.94 -16.73
CA LEU A 60 -7.88 -45.51 -17.11
C LEU A 60 -6.86 -45.28 -15.99
N ARG A 61 -6.05 -46.30 -15.70
CA ARG A 61 -4.94 -46.22 -14.73
C ARG A 61 -3.68 -45.74 -15.44
N VAL A 62 -2.83 -45.02 -14.70
CA VAL A 62 -1.42 -44.81 -15.07
C VAL A 62 -0.59 -45.96 -14.46
N PRO A 63 0.15 -46.74 -15.26
CA PRO A 63 1.22 -47.60 -14.75
C PRO A 63 2.43 -46.76 -14.33
N HIS A 64 3.10 -47.19 -13.26
CA HIS A 64 4.35 -46.58 -12.80
C HIS A 64 5.56 -47.29 -13.43
N ASP A 65 6.73 -46.64 -13.31
CA ASP A 65 8.09 -47.18 -13.44
C ASP A 65 8.82 -47.16 -14.80
N ALA A 66 10.14 -46.93 -14.68
CA ALA A 66 11.18 -46.77 -15.72
C ALA A 66 11.03 -45.53 -16.64
N ILE A 67 12.11 -44.92 -17.16
CA ILE A 67 13.51 -45.37 -17.26
C ILE A 67 14.45 -44.30 -16.68
N ASP A 68 15.45 -44.74 -15.91
CA ASP A 68 16.66 -43.95 -15.62
C ASP A 68 17.80 -44.48 -16.50
N ALA A 69 18.22 -43.70 -17.51
CA ALA A 69 19.28 -44.06 -18.45
C ALA A 69 19.83 -42.81 -19.16
N GLY A 70 21.07 -42.44 -18.85
CA GLY A 70 21.75 -41.32 -19.51
C GLY A 70 22.26 -41.68 -20.91
N LEU A 71 22.06 -40.77 -21.87
CA LEU A 71 22.84 -40.74 -23.11
C LEU A 71 23.70 -39.47 -23.16
N VAL A 72 25.02 -39.66 -23.27
CA VAL A 72 25.93 -38.63 -23.76
C VAL A 72 25.97 -38.76 -25.29
N ALA A 73 25.80 -37.65 -25.99
CA ALA A 73 26.04 -37.55 -27.43
C ALA A 73 27.00 -36.39 -27.71
N HIS A 74 27.94 -36.61 -28.62
CA HIS A 74 28.80 -35.57 -29.18
C HIS A 74 28.06 -34.75 -30.25
N ASP A 75 28.75 -33.70 -30.71
CA ASP A 75 28.39 -32.78 -31.80
C ASP A 75 27.30 -31.76 -31.45
N GLY A 76 27.60 -30.48 -31.73
CA GLY A 76 26.96 -29.34 -31.07
C GLY A 76 25.82 -28.69 -31.84
N GLU A 77 24.58 -29.00 -31.45
CA GLU A 77 23.38 -28.17 -31.64
C GLU A 77 22.49 -28.29 -30.38
N PRO A 78 21.81 -27.24 -29.88
CA PRO A 78 21.03 -27.32 -28.64
C PRO A 78 19.79 -28.23 -28.78
N ALA A 79 19.68 -29.23 -27.91
CA ALA A 79 18.64 -30.27 -27.93
C ALA A 79 17.21 -29.80 -27.57
N ILE A 80 16.88 -28.52 -27.77
CA ILE A 80 15.54 -27.95 -27.54
C ILE A 80 14.63 -28.15 -28.77
N SER A 81 15.19 -28.12 -29.99
CA SER A 81 14.38 -28.13 -31.22
C SER A 81 13.54 -29.39 -31.45
N ARG A 82 13.90 -30.55 -30.87
CA ARG A 82 13.21 -31.83 -31.12
C ARG A 82 12.10 -32.19 -30.13
N ILE A 83 11.97 -31.44 -29.04
CA ILE A 83 10.88 -31.64 -28.05
C ILE A 83 9.60 -30.91 -28.49
N ILE A 84 9.74 -29.81 -29.23
CA ILE A 84 8.62 -28.95 -29.67
C ILE A 84 7.69 -29.69 -30.66
N ASP A 85 8.26 -30.41 -31.63
CA ASP A 85 7.49 -31.07 -32.70
C ASP A 85 6.72 -32.34 -32.27
N SER A 86 6.93 -32.82 -31.04
CA SER A 86 6.30 -34.05 -30.52
C SER A 86 5.21 -33.82 -29.46
N LEU A 87 4.98 -32.57 -29.05
CA LEU A 87 4.00 -32.22 -28.03
C LEU A 87 2.64 -31.83 -28.64
N PRO A 88 1.51 -32.38 -28.16
CA PRO A 88 0.19 -32.01 -28.66
C PRO A 88 -0.10 -30.53 -28.35
N LEU A 89 -0.75 -29.83 -29.29
CA LEU A 89 -0.89 -28.36 -29.33
C LEU A 89 -1.30 -27.69 -28.00
N LYS A 90 -2.09 -28.37 -27.16
CA LYS A 90 -2.48 -27.88 -25.82
C LYS A 90 -1.28 -27.71 -24.87
N ALA A 91 -0.29 -28.60 -24.91
CA ALA A 91 0.90 -28.52 -24.08
C ALA A 91 1.82 -27.37 -24.50
N LEU A 92 1.92 -27.08 -25.80
CA LEU A 92 2.68 -25.93 -26.32
C LEU A 92 2.08 -24.60 -25.85
N VAL A 93 0.74 -24.49 -25.89
CA VAL A 93 -0.01 -23.35 -25.33
C VAL A 93 0.23 -23.24 -23.82
N SER A 94 0.18 -24.34 -23.07
CA SER A 94 0.49 -24.32 -21.63
C SER A 94 1.93 -23.87 -21.33
N PHE A 95 2.94 -24.30 -22.09
CA PHE A 95 4.32 -23.90 -21.87
C PHE A 95 4.55 -22.41 -22.14
N VAL A 96 3.96 -21.88 -23.23
CA VAL A 96 3.97 -20.44 -23.52
C VAL A 96 3.23 -19.64 -22.45
N LEU A 97 2.08 -20.11 -21.94
CA LEU A 97 1.40 -19.47 -20.82
C LEU A 97 2.19 -19.52 -19.51
N ILE A 98 2.96 -20.58 -19.23
CA ILE A 98 3.81 -20.67 -18.04
C ILE A 98 4.97 -19.68 -18.11
N CYS A 99 5.63 -19.55 -19.27
CA CYS A 99 6.68 -18.55 -19.48
C CYS A 99 6.12 -17.11 -19.46
N ALA A 100 4.94 -16.87 -20.03
CA ALA A 100 4.26 -15.58 -19.94
C ALA A 100 3.84 -15.25 -18.50
N ALA A 101 3.30 -16.22 -17.75
CA ALA A 101 2.96 -16.06 -16.35
C ALA A 101 4.21 -15.74 -15.49
N ALA A 102 5.34 -16.40 -15.73
CA ALA A 102 6.59 -16.10 -15.05
C ALA A 102 7.09 -14.66 -15.31
N ALA A 103 6.87 -14.12 -16.52
CA ALA A 103 7.17 -12.72 -16.84
C ALA A 103 6.15 -11.72 -16.24
N ILE A 104 4.89 -12.12 -16.07
CA ILE A 104 3.83 -11.31 -15.48
C ILE A 104 3.98 -11.23 -13.96
N PHE A 105 4.14 -12.37 -13.27
CA PHE A 105 4.29 -12.42 -11.81
C PHE A 105 5.54 -11.69 -11.27
N ALA A 106 6.51 -11.36 -12.12
CA ALA A 106 7.66 -10.54 -11.76
C ALA A 106 7.34 -9.04 -11.60
N ARG A 107 6.19 -8.55 -12.09
CA ARG A 107 5.84 -7.11 -12.07
C ARG A 107 5.03 -6.68 -10.83
N ASP A 108 4.26 -7.57 -10.22
CA ASP A 108 3.26 -7.18 -9.22
C ASP A 108 3.77 -7.15 -7.76
N ALA A 109 5.01 -7.58 -7.52
CA ALA A 109 5.62 -7.67 -6.17
C ALA A 109 6.45 -6.43 -5.77
N HIS A 110 6.49 -5.39 -6.62
CA HIS A 110 7.49 -4.33 -6.56
C HIS A 110 6.86 -2.94 -6.58
N GLY A 111 7.29 -2.07 -5.65
CA GLY A 111 6.79 -0.70 -5.53
C GLY A 111 7.08 0.19 -6.75
N ALA A 112 6.47 1.37 -6.80
CA ALA A 112 6.65 2.29 -7.93
C ALA A 112 8.14 2.63 -8.16
N SER A 113 8.60 2.46 -9.40
CA SER A 113 9.97 2.77 -9.81
C SER A 113 10.29 4.26 -9.65
N LEU A 114 11.45 4.58 -9.09
CA LEU A 114 12.04 5.92 -9.08
C LEU A 114 12.47 6.36 -10.50
N ILE A 115 12.82 5.39 -11.36
CA ILE A 115 13.09 5.64 -12.78
C ILE A 115 11.76 5.86 -13.52
N THR A 116 11.69 6.99 -14.23
CA THR A 116 10.63 7.33 -15.17
C THR A 116 11.10 7.13 -16.61
N ASN A 117 10.19 6.91 -17.56
CA ASN A 117 10.50 6.62 -18.97
C ASN A 117 11.55 5.49 -19.15
N GLY A 118 11.53 4.47 -18.29
CA GLY A 118 12.56 3.42 -18.23
C GLY A 118 12.51 2.40 -19.38
N SER A 119 11.37 2.28 -20.06
CA SER A 119 11.17 1.56 -21.32
C SER A 119 11.23 2.48 -22.55
N PHE A 120 11.61 3.76 -22.38
CA PHE A 120 11.82 4.71 -23.48
C PHE A 120 10.61 4.90 -24.43
N GLU A 121 9.39 4.79 -23.89
CA GLU A 121 8.12 4.88 -24.64
C GLU A 121 7.66 6.32 -24.96
N SER A 122 8.28 7.34 -24.35
CA SER A 122 8.00 8.73 -24.69
C SER A 122 8.38 9.02 -26.16
N THR A 123 7.67 9.91 -26.84
CA THR A 123 7.91 10.19 -28.28
C THR A 123 8.19 11.67 -28.57
N GLY A 124 8.53 11.99 -29.81
CA GLY A 124 8.84 13.37 -30.25
C GLY A 124 10.23 13.85 -29.81
N SER A 125 10.44 15.16 -29.75
CA SER A 125 11.71 15.75 -29.32
C SER A 125 12.06 15.46 -27.85
N SER A 126 11.05 15.13 -27.03
CA SER A 126 11.19 14.76 -25.62
C SER A 126 11.37 13.26 -25.36
N TRP A 127 11.51 12.41 -26.40
CA TRP A 127 11.48 10.95 -26.28
C TRP A 127 12.44 10.37 -25.22
N LEU A 128 13.62 10.99 -25.05
CA LEU A 128 14.64 10.55 -24.11
C LEU A 128 14.35 11.02 -22.67
N SER A 129 13.62 12.12 -22.51
CA SER A 129 13.43 12.79 -21.21
C SER A 129 12.79 11.88 -20.15
N PRO A 130 13.21 11.91 -18.87
CA PRO A 130 14.26 12.75 -18.30
C PRO A 130 15.66 12.09 -18.32
N TRP A 131 15.88 11.05 -19.13
CA TRP A 131 17.25 10.56 -19.39
C TRP A 131 18.04 11.59 -20.20
N TYR A 132 19.37 11.49 -20.10
CA TYR A 132 20.30 12.12 -21.04
C TYR A 132 21.49 11.21 -21.32
N LEU A 133 22.19 11.46 -22.44
CA LEU A 133 23.51 10.91 -22.71
C LEU A 133 24.57 11.98 -22.37
N GLN A 134 25.52 11.65 -21.50
CA GLN A 134 26.74 12.41 -21.29
C GLN A 134 27.91 11.75 -22.03
N THR A 135 28.75 12.57 -22.67
CA THR A 135 30.09 12.19 -23.15
C THR A 135 31.12 13.10 -22.49
N LYS A 136 32.31 12.55 -22.22
CA LYS A 136 33.44 13.24 -21.56
C LYS A 136 34.71 13.00 -22.37
N THR A 137 35.78 13.75 -22.11
CA THR A 137 37.04 13.67 -22.87
C THR A 137 37.53 12.21 -23.00
N GLY A 138 37.73 11.73 -24.23
CA GLY A 138 38.08 10.33 -24.54
C GLY A 138 36.88 9.42 -24.86
N GLY A 139 35.65 9.87 -24.63
CA GLY A 139 34.41 9.17 -24.99
C GLY A 139 33.64 9.89 -26.10
N ALA A 140 33.02 9.11 -26.98
CA ALA A 140 32.09 9.61 -28.00
C ALA A 140 30.99 8.60 -28.27
N GLY A 141 29.80 9.09 -28.61
CA GLY A 141 28.67 8.25 -28.95
C GLY A 141 27.38 9.05 -29.12
N THR A 142 26.34 8.37 -29.59
CA THR A 142 24.98 8.94 -29.77
C THR A 142 23.95 7.99 -29.17
N VAL A 143 22.76 8.53 -28.87
CA VAL A 143 21.61 7.76 -28.37
C VAL A 143 20.40 8.01 -29.27
N SER A 144 19.68 6.95 -29.62
CA SER A 144 18.48 7.01 -30.46
C SER A 144 17.40 6.04 -29.98
N GLN A 145 16.14 6.37 -30.27
CA GLN A 145 15.00 5.50 -30.02
C GLN A 145 14.91 4.47 -31.15
N THR A 146 14.58 3.22 -30.84
CA THR A 146 14.30 2.21 -31.89
C THR A 146 13.18 1.25 -31.51
N SER A 147 12.25 1.04 -32.43
CA SER A 147 11.21 0.01 -32.34
C SER A 147 11.62 -1.34 -32.96
N ALA A 148 12.76 -1.38 -33.66
CA ALA A 148 13.26 -2.55 -34.38
C ALA A 148 13.96 -3.59 -33.47
N THR A 149 14.34 -3.20 -32.26
CA THR A 149 14.91 -4.10 -31.24
C THR A 149 14.51 -3.56 -29.88
N LYS A 150 13.81 -4.39 -29.09
CA LYS A 150 13.22 -4.04 -27.79
C LYS A 150 12.97 -5.30 -26.96
N SER A 151 12.80 -5.12 -25.66
CA SER A 151 12.53 -6.11 -24.62
C SER A 151 11.27 -5.78 -23.81
N ASP A 152 10.84 -4.52 -23.80
CA ASP A 152 9.59 -4.03 -23.23
C ASP A 152 8.87 -3.14 -24.27
N GLY A 153 7.62 -2.76 -24.01
CA GLY A 153 6.90 -1.73 -24.77
C GLY A 153 6.93 -1.83 -26.31
N ALA A 154 7.03 -0.68 -26.96
CA ALA A 154 7.12 -0.48 -28.40
C ALA A 154 8.51 0.02 -28.86
N TYR A 155 9.38 0.47 -27.95
CA TYR A 155 10.69 1.07 -28.22
C TYR A 155 11.80 0.57 -27.27
N SER A 156 13.05 0.92 -27.55
CA SER A 156 14.16 0.88 -26.59
C SER A 156 15.19 1.99 -26.89
N ALA A 157 16.12 2.23 -25.97
CA ALA A 157 17.26 3.11 -26.19
C ALA A 157 18.42 2.34 -26.82
N LEU A 158 18.83 2.75 -28.02
CA LEU A 158 20.08 2.34 -28.67
C LEU A 158 21.15 3.39 -28.41
N VAL A 159 22.22 3.03 -27.71
CA VAL A 159 23.45 3.85 -27.61
C VAL A 159 24.51 3.27 -28.54
N ASN A 160 25.03 4.09 -29.45
CA ASN A 160 26.16 3.76 -30.32
C ASN A 160 27.42 4.42 -29.77
N VAL A 161 28.37 3.63 -29.25
CA VAL A 161 29.64 4.12 -28.69
C VAL A 161 30.71 4.13 -29.77
N THR A 162 31.16 5.33 -30.15
CA THR A 162 32.16 5.54 -31.22
C THR A 162 33.55 5.91 -30.69
N GLY A 163 33.64 6.39 -29.44
CA GLY A 163 34.89 6.64 -28.73
C GLY A 163 34.81 6.06 -27.32
N ALA A 164 35.84 5.33 -26.90
CA ALA A 164 35.83 4.49 -25.71
C ALA A 164 37.18 4.52 -24.96
N SER A 165 37.13 4.33 -23.65
CA SER A 165 38.28 4.20 -22.76
C SER A 165 38.06 3.01 -21.82
N ALA A 166 38.79 1.91 -22.03
CA ALA A 166 38.66 0.70 -21.21
C ALA A 166 39.05 0.92 -19.74
N SER A 167 39.88 1.92 -19.44
CA SER A 167 40.24 2.33 -18.08
C SER A 167 39.28 3.35 -17.45
N GLN A 168 38.36 3.92 -18.25
CA GLN A 168 37.40 4.95 -17.82
C GLN A 168 36.03 4.72 -18.49
N PRO A 169 35.29 3.64 -18.15
CA PRO A 169 34.03 3.30 -18.82
C PRO A 169 32.94 4.38 -18.66
N TRP A 170 33.10 5.30 -17.71
CA TRP A 170 32.27 6.49 -17.51
C TRP A 170 32.45 7.62 -18.55
N VAL A 171 33.33 7.48 -19.56
CA VAL A 171 33.47 8.54 -20.60
C VAL A 171 32.25 8.65 -21.54
N VAL A 172 31.35 7.66 -21.52
CA VAL A 172 30.02 7.71 -22.15
C VAL A 172 29.01 7.14 -21.16
N GLN A 173 27.98 7.90 -20.77
CA GLN A 173 27.01 7.52 -19.75
C GLN A 173 25.57 7.86 -20.18
N LEU A 174 24.69 6.85 -20.23
CA LEU A 174 23.23 7.08 -20.27
C LEU A 174 22.74 7.15 -18.83
N SER A 175 22.08 8.25 -18.43
CA SER A 175 21.82 8.54 -17.01
C SER A 175 20.45 9.17 -16.73
N GLN A 176 19.93 8.95 -15.51
CA GLN A 176 18.79 9.66 -14.94
C GLN A 176 19.11 10.06 -13.49
N GLU A 177 18.83 11.30 -13.13
CA GLU A 177 19.17 11.93 -11.84
C GLU A 177 17.97 12.00 -10.87
N LYS A 178 18.18 12.57 -9.67
CA LYS A 178 17.13 12.92 -8.69
C LYS A 178 16.34 11.72 -8.15
N LEU A 179 17.00 10.57 -8.09
CA LEU A 179 16.52 9.37 -7.43
C LEU A 179 16.75 9.54 -5.92
N ALA A 180 15.67 9.60 -5.13
CA ALA A 180 15.78 9.78 -3.69
C ALA A 180 15.99 8.43 -2.96
N ILE A 181 17.19 8.21 -2.42
CA ILE A 181 17.46 7.08 -1.52
C ILE A 181 17.19 7.46 -0.06
N THR A 182 16.73 6.50 0.74
CA THR A 182 16.39 6.67 2.16
C THR A 182 17.07 5.59 3.00
N ASN A 183 17.68 5.99 4.12
CA ASN A 183 18.35 5.07 5.04
C ASN A 183 17.39 3.97 5.55
N GLY A 184 17.84 2.72 5.50
CA GLY A 184 17.06 1.53 5.86
C GLY A 184 16.22 0.95 4.71
N GLN A 185 16.10 1.62 3.57
CA GLN A 185 15.37 1.12 2.41
C GLN A 185 16.30 0.32 1.47
N THR A 186 15.86 -0.84 1.00
CA THR A 186 16.53 -1.54 -0.11
C THR A 186 15.98 -1.06 -1.45
N TYR A 187 16.88 -0.82 -2.40
CA TYR A 187 16.58 -0.39 -3.77
C TYR A 187 17.02 -1.48 -4.75
N THR A 188 16.07 -2.13 -5.41
CA THR A 188 16.36 -3.10 -6.48
C THR A 188 16.36 -2.38 -7.82
N VAL A 189 17.50 -2.39 -8.49
CA VAL A 189 17.66 -1.93 -9.88
C VAL A 189 17.44 -3.13 -10.79
N THR A 190 16.59 -2.99 -11.81
CA THR A 190 16.34 -4.05 -12.82
C THR A 190 16.28 -3.43 -14.21
N PHE A 191 16.90 -4.06 -15.21
CA PHE A 191 16.93 -3.58 -16.59
C PHE A 191 17.16 -4.71 -17.59
N SER A 192 16.70 -4.53 -18.83
CA SER A 192 17.10 -5.35 -19.98
C SER A 192 18.26 -4.70 -20.72
N ALA A 193 19.25 -5.49 -21.14
CA ALA A 193 20.34 -5.03 -22.02
C ALA A 193 20.84 -6.10 -23.01
N LYS A 194 21.42 -5.65 -24.14
CA LYS A 194 22.15 -6.49 -25.12
C LYS A 194 23.14 -5.70 -25.97
N ALA A 195 24.05 -6.38 -26.67
CA ALA A 195 25.02 -5.80 -27.59
C ALA A 195 25.26 -6.70 -28.83
N PRO A 196 25.90 -6.23 -29.92
CA PRO A 196 26.21 -7.06 -31.09
C PRO A 196 27.28 -8.14 -30.85
N ALA A 197 28.05 -8.01 -29.77
CA ALA A 197 29.10 -8.93 -29.35
C ALA A 197 29.18 -8.92 -27.82
N VAL A 198 29.87 -9.91 -27.24
CA VAL A 198 30.05 -9.99 -25.77
C VAL A 198 30.89 -8.80 -25.28
N ARG A 199 30.37 -8.05 -24.31
CA ARG A 199 31.05 -6.89 -23.72
C ARG A 199 30.57 -6.59 -22.30
N SER A 200 31.41 -5.91 -21.53
CA SER A 200 31.04 -5.40 -20.21
C SER A 200 30.12 -4.17 -20.31
N LEU A 201 29.29 -4.02 -19.28
CA LEU A 201 28.47 -2.86 -18.95
C LEU A 201 28.54 -2.64 -17.44
N ASP A 202 28.89 -1.44 -17.00
CA ASP A 202 28.90 -1.11 -15.56
C ASP A 202 27.71 -0.22 -15.23
N VAL A 203 26.99 -0.54 -14.16
CA VAL A 203 25.79 0.17 -13.74
C VAL A 203 25.97 0.68 -12.32
N VAL A 204 25.79 1.99 -12.13
CA VAL A 204 26.21 2.70 -10.92
C VAL A 204 25.06 3.54 -10.35
N LEU A 205 24.81 3.40 -9.04
CA LEU A 205 24.07 4.38 -8.24
C LEU A 205 25.08 5.30 -7.56
N GLN A 206 25.01 6.61 -7.84
CA GLN A 206 26.04 7.58 -7.43
C GLN A 206 25.39 8.93 -7.09
N GLN A 207 25.92 9.67 -6.12
CA GLN A 207 25.50 11.04 -5.84
C GLN A 207 25.65 11.92 -7.10
N THR A 208 24.60 12.70 -7.43
CA THR A 208 24.52 13.51 -8.66
C THR A 208 25.61 14.59 -8.74
N ALA A 209 26.03 15.12 -7.59
CA ALA A 209 27.01 16.18 -7.46
C ALA A 209 28.23 15.76 -6.61
N SER A 210 29.29 16.58 -6.61
CA SER A 210 30.46 16.42 -5.73
C SER A 210 30.01 16.23 -4.27
N SER A 211 30.51 15.25 -3.52
CA SER A 211 31.72 14.44 -3.75
C SER A 211 31.56 13.21 -4.67
N TYR A 212 30.44 13.04 -5.37
CA TYR A 212 30.19 11.90 -6.28
C TYR A 212 30.29 10.54 -5.59
N ALA A 213 29.82 10.44 -4.35
CA ALA A 213 29.83 9.20 -3.58
C ALA A 213 29.10 8.06 -4.33
N VAL A 214 29.79 6.94 -4.56
CA VAL A 214 29.21 5.73 -5.14
C VAL A 214 28.50 4.93 -4.04
N TYR A 215 27.25 4.55 -4.31
CA TYR A 215 26.41 3.78 -3.40
C TYR A 215 26.38 2.30 -3.79
N ALA A 216 26.31 2.00 -5.09
CA ALA A 216 26.47 0.67 -5.65
C ALA A 216 27.07 0.76 -7.06
N GLU A 217 27.97 -0.16 -7.39
CA GLU A 217 28.51 -0.35 -8.74
C GLU A 217 28.51 -1.84 -9.04
N ASN A 218 27.91 -2.25 -10.17
CA ASN A 218 27.84 -3.64 -10.61
C ASN A 218 28.24 -3.77 -12.08
N ARG A 219 29.09 -4.76 -12.38
CA ARG A 219 29.61 -5.04 -13.72
C ARG A 219 28.93 -6.28 -14.30
N PHE A 220 28.25 -6.11 -15.43
CA PHE A 220 27.50 -7.15 -16.13
C PHE A 220 28.18 -7.52 -17.45
N SER A 221 27.98 -8.76 -17.91
CA SER A 221 28.42 -9.21 -19.23
C SER A 221 27.22 -9.34 -20.17
N LEU A 222 27.16 -8.47 -21.17
CA LEU A 222 26.14 -8.50 -22.21
C LEU A 222 26.46 -9.57 -23.26
N THR A 223 25.43 -10.07 -23.93
CA THR A 223 25.53 -10.98 -25.09
C THR A 223 24.68 -10.45 -26.26
N THR A 224 24.57 -11.25 -27.32
CA THR A 224 23.72 -10.99 -28.49
C THR A 224 22.22 -11.17 -28.23
N ALA A 225 21.86 -11.94 -27.20
CA ALA A 225 20.48 -12.07 -26.72
C ALA A 225 20.12 -10.92 -25.77
N TRP A 226 18.82 -10.61 -25.65
CA TRP A 226 18.34 -9.78 -24.55
C TRP A 226 18.51 -10.54 -23.23
N GLN A 227 19.06 -9.87 -22.23
CA GLN A 227 19.21 -10.39 -20.88
C GLN A 227 18.61 -9.38 -19.90
N VAL A 228 17.80 -9.88 -18.96
CA VAL A 228 17.34 -9.11 -17.79
C VAL A 228 18.40 -9.23 -16.71
N PHE A 229 18.85 -8.10 -16.20
CA PHE A 229 19.81 -7.98 -15.10
C PHE A 229 19.13 -7.30 -13.91
N SER A 230 19.56 -7.65 -12.69
CA SER A 230 19.06 -7.04 -11.47
C SER A 230 20.15 -6.99 -10.39
N PHE A 231 20.13 -5.98 -9.53
CA PHE A 231 20.93 -5.90 -8.31
C PHE A 231 20.22 -5.07 -7.23
N SER A 232 20.52 -5.34 -5.96
CA SER A 232 19.90 -4.65 -4.83
C SER A 232 20.93 -3.86 -4.01
N TYR A 233 20.57 -2.62 -3.65
CA TYR A 233 21.34 -1.74 -2.79
C TYR A 233 20.59 -1.45 -1.48
N PRO A 234 21.02 -2.00 -0.32
CA PRO A 234 20.50 -1.60 0.98
C PRO A 234 21.08 -0.23 1.38
N ALA A 235 20.28 0.82 1.32
CA ALA A 235 20.73 2.18 1.57
C ALA A 235 21.04 2.40 3.06
N GLY A 236 22.31 2.55 3.41
CA GLY A 236 22.76 2.94 4.76
C GLY A 236 22.72 4.45 5.03
N VAL A 237 22.25 5.24 4.06
CA VAL A 237 22.15 6.71 4.12
C VAL A 237 20.90 7.19 3.38
N SER A 238 20.40 8.36 3.75
CA SER A 238 19.40 9.09 2.97
C SER A 238 20.10 10.13 2.11
N ASN A 239 19.77 10.20 0.82
CA ASN A 239 20.19 11.27 -0.08
C ASN A 239 19.07 11.51 -1.12
N PRO A 240 18.49 12.73 -1.20
CA PRO A 240 17.45 13.04 -2.19
C PRO A 240 17.97 13.19 -3.62
N ASP A 241 19.29 13.23 -3.83
CA ASP A 241 19.93 13.52 -5.12
C ASP A 241 20.99 12.45 -5.48
N VAL A 242 20.49 11.34 -6.02
CA VAL A 242 21.27 10.22 -6.57
C VAL A 242 20.91 10.02 -8.04
N SER A 243 21.88 9.57 -8.82
CA SER A 243 21.76 9.23 -10.23
C SER A 243 21.97 7.74 -10.47
N LEU A 244 21.24 7.18 -11.44
CA LEU A 244 21.56 5.91 -12.07
C LEU A 244 22.35 6.18 -13.35
N HIS A 245 23.51 5.55 -13.50
CA HIS A 245 24.37 5.64 -14.67
C HIS A 245 24.60 4.27 -15.32
N PHE A 246 24.43 4.18 -16.63
CA PHE A 246 24.95 3.10 -17.46
C PHE A 246 26.26 3.54 -18.11
N ASN A 247 27.38 3.04 -17.60
CA ASN A 247 28.73 3.36 -18.08
C ASN A 247 29.07 2.52 -19.32
N LEU A 248 29.00 3.15 -20.48
CA LEU A 248 29.01 2.51 -21.79
C LEU A 248 30.35 2.70 -22.52
N GLY A 249 31.18 3.62 -22.06
CA GLY A 249 32.47 3.98 -22.66
C GLY A 249 33.58 2.94 -22.55
N GLY A 250 33.35 1.77 -21.94
CA GLY A 250 34.39 0.74 -21.78
C GLY A 250 34.82 0.05 -23.09
N ALA A 251 33.96 0.07 -24.11
CA ALA A 251 34.23 -0.45 -25.46
C ALA A 251 33.34 0.25 -26.49
N THR A 252 33.76 0.28 -27.76
CA THR A 252 32.96 0.79 -28.87
C THR A 252 31.84 -0.17 -29.29
N GLY A 253 30.96 0.29 -30.18
CA GLY A 253 29.82 -0.46 -30.71
C GLY A 253 28.51 -0.17 -30.00
N ASN A 254 27.44 -0.81 -30.50
CA ASN A 254 26.09 -0.59 -30.01
C ASN A 254 25.82 -1.29 -28.67
N VAL A 255 24.95 -0.69 -27.86
CA VAL A 255 24.27 -1.31 -26.73
C VAL A 255 22.80 -0.89 -26.78
N TRP A 256 21.89 -1.85 -26.58
CA TRP A 256 20.48 -1.57 -26.36
C TRP A 256 20.16 -1.70 -24.87
N ILE A 257 19.37 -0.77 -24.33
CA ILE A 257 18.92 -0.73 -22.93
C ILE A 257 17.40 -0.48 -22.93
N ASP A 258 16.69 -1.21 -22.07
CA ASP A 258 15.23 -1.22 -22.01
C ASP A 258 14.70 -1.67 -20.64
N GLY A 259 13.41 -1.50 -20.35
CA GLY A 259 12.73 -2.02 -19.16
C GLY A 259 13.34 -1.55 -17.83
N VAL A 260 13.99 -0.38 -17.79
CA VAL A 260 14.77 0.06 -16.64
C VAL A 260 13.87 0.49 -15.47
N SER A 261 14.17 -0.01 -14.28
CA SER A 261 13.47 0.33 -13.04
C SER A 261 14.44 0.41 -11.86
N VAL A 262 14.11 1.26 -10.88
CA VAL A 262 14.77 1.32 -9.56
C VAL A 262 13.67 1.36 -8.51
N VAL A 263 13.43 0.24 -7.85
CA VAL A 263 12.29 0.05 -6.94
C VAL A 263 12.74 0.06 -5.49
N ALA A 264 12.11 0.92 -4.69
CA ALA A 264 12.13 0.79 -3.23
C ALA A 264 11.30 -0.43 -2.80
N GLY A 265 11.93 -1.41 -2.14
CA GLY A 265 11.25 -2.60 -1.61
C GLY A 265 11.97 -3.20 -0.41
N ASN A 266 11.29 -4.12 0.28
CA ASN A 266 12.00 -5.11 1.09
C ASN A 266 12.74 -6.10 0.16
N PRO A 267 13.78 -6.80 0.64
CA PRO A 267 14.64 -7.61 -0.22
C PRO A 267 13.91 -8.83 -0.81
N THR A 268 13.62 -8.78 -2.11
CA THR A 268 13.28 -9.96 -2.94
C THR A 268 14.57 -10.44 -3.64
N PRO A 269 14.91 -11.75 -3.60
CA PRO A 269 16.13 -12.27 -4.21
C PRO A 269 15.99 -12.49 -5.72
N THR A 270 17.02 -12.08 -6.47
CA THR A 270 17.21 -12.42 -7.90
C THR A 270 18.58 -13.11 -8.08
N ALA A 271 18.74 -13.90 -9.15
CA ALA A 271 19.78 -14.92 -9.29
C ALA A 271 21.23 -14.43 -9.09
N SER A 272 22.04 -15.29 -8.47
CA SER A 272 23.48 -15.08 -8.23
C SER A 272 24.27 -15.05 -9.54
N ALA A 273 25.00 -13.96 -9.77
CA ALA A 273 26.11 -13.92 -10.71
C ALA A 273 27.39 -14.40 -10.01
N THR A 274 28.15 -15.31 -10.65
CA THR A 274 29.33 -15.96 -10.08
C THR A 274 30.42 -14.95 -9.69
N PRO A 275 30.85 -14.87 -8.41
CA PRO A 275 31.91 -13.97 -7.99
C PRO A 275 33.31 -14.51 -8.29
N THR A 276 34.10 -13.74 -9.05
CA THR A 276 35.56 -13.91 -9.19
C THR A 276 36.26 -13.24 -7.99
N PRO A 277 37.32 -13.82 -7.39
CA PRO A 277 37.68 -13.56 -5.99
C PRO A 277 38.66 -12.40 -5.73
N THR A 278 38.96 -12.19 -4.42
CA THR A 278 40.04 -11.38 -3.81
C THR A 278 39.88 -9.84 -3.81
N ARG A 279 40.36 -9.06 -2.81
CA ARG A 279 41.33 -9.31 -1.72
C ARG A 279 40.89 -8.81 -0.31
N THR A 280 41.53 -9.38 0.70
CA THR A 280 41.40 -9.10 2.16
C THR A 280 42.22 -7.90 2.64
N PRO A 281 41.70 -7.13 3.62
CA PRO A 281 42.47 -6.53 4.71
C PRO A 281 41.87 -6.95 6.09
N THR A 282 42.53 -7.82 6.86
CA THR A 282 43.58 -7.51 7.86
C THR A 282 43.05 -6.72 9.07
N ALA A 283 43.08 -7.34 10.25
CA ALA A 283 42.54 -6.81 11.51
C ALA A 283 43.62 -6.57 12.59
N THR A 284 43.38 -5.62 13.50
CA THR A 284 44.18 -5.34 14.72
C THR A 284 43.29 -4.65 15.78
N PRO A 285 43.63 -4.60 17.10
CA PRO A 285 43.00 -5.54 18.02
C PRO A 285 42.32 -4.96 19.27
N THR A 286 41.69 -5.86 20.04
CA THR A 286 40.93 -5.69 21.29
C THR A 286 41.70 -5.06 22.47
N ARG A 287 40.96 -4.42 23.40
CA ARG A 287 41.32 -4.37 24.83
C ARG A 287 40.09 -4.64 25.73
N ALA A 288 40.32 -5.29 26.87
CA ALA A 288 39.30 -5.91 27.74
C ALA A 288 39.16 -5.20 29.13
N PRO A 289 38.17 -5.56 29.98
CA PRO A 289 37.72 -4.75 31.14
C PRO A 289 38.30 -5.17 32.51
N PRO A 290 38.11 -4.32 33.53
CA PRO A 290 37.62 -4.74 34.87
C PRO A 290 36.62 -3.73 35.50
N ALA A 291 35.89 -3.96 36.60
CA ALA A 291 35.46 -5.17 37.34
C ALA A 291 34.31 -4.78 38.33
N THR A 292 33.70 -5.76 39.01
CA THR A 292 32.55 -5.60 39.93
C THR A 292 32.91 -5.94 41.39
N PRO A 293 32.29 -5.29 42.39
CA PRO A 293 32.00 -5.91 43.70
C PRO A 293 30.52 -5.81 44.12
N THR A 294 30.13 -6.49 45.21
CA THR A 294 28.77 -7.04 45.39
C THR A 294 28.16 -6.85 46.79
N ALA A 295 26.87 -6.47 46.82
CA ALA A 295 25.81 -6.67 47.84
C ALA A 295 26.02 -6.35 49.34
N THR A 296 24.97 -5.77 49.97
CA THR A 296 24.27 -6.36 51.14
C THR A 296 22.91 -5.67 51.36
N SER A 297 22.05 -6.23 52.22
CA SER A 297 20.67 -5.78 52.51
C SER A 297 20.40 -5.81 54.02
N PRO A 298 19.49 -4.98 54.55
CA PRO A 298 18.27 -5.56 55.14
C PRO A 298 16.97 -4.80 54.82
N ALA A 299 15.83 -5.43 55.13
CA ALA A 299 14.49 -5.02 54.71
C ALA A 299 13.70 -4.23 55.76
N GLN A 300 12.65 -3.51 55.31
CA GLN A 300 11.27 -3.82 55.72
C GLN A 300 10.20 -3.18 54.80
N THR A 301 8.96 -3.64 54.96
CA THR A 301 7.82 -3.46 54.03
C THR A 301 6.77 -2.52 54.62
N PRO A 302 6.01 -1.78 53.78
CA PRO A 302 4.55 -1.89 53.91
C PRO A 302 3.82 -2.09 52.57
N THR A 303 2.85 -3.00 52.63
CA THR A 303 2.03 -3.59 51.57
C THR A 303 1.19 -2.62 50.73
N GLN A 304 1.24 -2.76 49.40
CA GLN A 304 0.02 -2.73 48.57
C GLN A 304 0.16 -3.68 47.35
N ALA A 305 -0.96 -4.26 46.91
CA ALA A 305 -1.03 -5.34 45.92
C ALA A 305 -1.41 -4.82 44.50
N PRO A 306 -1.21 -5.60 43.42
CA PRO A 306 -0.53 -5.03 42.25
C PRO A 306 -1.40 -4.76 41.02
N GLY A 307 -1.22 -3.56 40.44
CA GLY A 307 -1.52 -3.31 39.03
C GLY A 307 -0.42 -3.88 38.14
N GLY A 308 -0.52 -5.16 37.81
CA GLY A 308 0.34 -5.86 36.86
C GLY A 308 -0.45 -6.36 35.66
N GLY A 309 0.09 -6.23 34.44
CA GLY A 309 -0.56 -6.63 33.20
C GLY A 309 0.17 -7.75 32.47
N THR A 310 -0.58 -8.62 31.78
CA THR A 310 -0.02 -9.63 30.86
C THR A 310 0.09 -9.03 29.46
N VAL A 311 1.25 -9.15 28.84
CA VAL A 311 1.54 -8.69 27.48
C VAL A 311 1.89 -9.89 26.61
N SER A 312 1.35 -9.95 25.39
CA SER A 312 1.61 -11.02 24.42
C SER A 312 2.43 -10.46 23.25
N LEU A 313 3.65 -10.98 23.06
CA LEU A 313 4.62 -10.49 22.09
C LEU A 313 4.95 -11.60 21.07
N LEU A 314 4.86 -11.30 19.78
CA LEU A 314 5.46 -12.13 18.73
C LEU A 314 6.92 -11.72 18.51
N PRO A 315 7.80 -12.61 18.01
CA PRO A 315 9.12 -12.21 17.55
C PRO A 315 9.01 -11.15 16.43
N VAL A 316 9.85 -10.12 16.50
CA VAL A 316 9.97 -9.12 15.43
C VAL A 316 10.80 -9.66 14.25
N ALA A 317 11.59 -10.70 14.49
CA ALA A 317 12.26 -11.52 13.48
C ALA A 317 12.41 -12.96 14.01
N ASP A 318 12.23 -14.00 13.20
CA ASP A 318 12.73 -15.35 13.51
C ASP A 318 13.26 -16.11 12.28
N ALA A 319 14.13 -17.10 12.50
CA ALA A 319 14.72 -17.92 11.44
C ALA A 319 15.37 -19.21 11.97
N THR A 320 15.35 -20.27 11.17
CA THR A 320 16.27 -21.41 11.35
C THR A 320 17.62 -21.09 10.69
N VAL A 321 18.73 -21.49 11.30
CA VAL A 321 20.07 -21.48 10.67
C VAL A 321 20.67 -22.88 10.66
N ARG A 322 21.37 -23.24 9.57
CA ARG A 322 21.76 -24.62 9.26
C ARG A 322 23.23 -24.77 8.89
N ALA A 323 23.97 -25.63 9.59
CA ALA A 323 25.39 -25.87 9.35
C ALA A 323 25.68 -26.51 7.98
N ASP A 324 24.76 -27.33 7.47
CA ASP A 324 24.84 -28.01 6.17
C ASP A 324 24.42 -27.11 4.99
N SER A 325 23.96 -25.90 5.26
CA SER A 325 23.62 -24.89 4.25
C SER A 325 23.97 -23.49 4.76
N PRO A 326 25.27 -23.22 5.01
CA PRO A 326 25.65 -22.19 5.97
C PRO A 326 25.50 -20.75 5.47
N SER A 327 25.31 -20.55 4.16
CA SER A 327 24.98 -19.28 3.52
C SER A 327 23.49 -19.10 3.24
N THR A 328 22.66 -20.11 3.53
CA THR A 328 21.22 -20.08 3.25
C THR A 328 20.45 -19.43 4.39
N ASN A 329 19.49 -18.57 4.03
CA ASN A 329 18.52 -17.99 4.95
C ASN A 329 17.23 -18.84 4.97
N TYR A 330 16.61 -18.98 6.15
CA TYR A 330 15.32 -19.66 6.32
C TYR A 330 14.32 -18.80 7.12
N GLY A 331 14.44 -17.46 7.07
CA GLY A 331 13.55 -16.51 7.76
C GLY A 331 12.20 -16.27 7.07
N SER A 332 11.83 -17.15 6.15
CA SER A 332 10.49 -17.21 5.54
C SER A 332 9.84 -18.60 5.71
N ALA A 333 10.50 -19.50 6.44
CA ALA A 333 9.99 -20.83 6.70
C ALA A 333 8.89 -20.79 7.77
N THR A 334 7.75 -21.43 7.51
CA THR A 334 6.64 -21.47 8.48
C THR A 334 6.97 -22.25 9.77
N THR A 335 8.11 -22.93 9.84
CA THR A 335 8.60 -23.62 11.05
C THR A 335 10.05 -23.27 11.40
N LEU A 336 10.29 -23.19 12.70
CA LEU A 336 11.60 -23.07 13.34
C LEU A 336 12.10 -24.44 13.80
N THR A 337 13.38 -24.75 13.58
CA THR A 337 13.96 -26.08 13.85
C THR A 337 15.26 -25.99 14.66
N SER A 338 15.46 -26.92 15.59
CA SER A 338 16.72 -27.14 16.31
C SER A 338 17.13 -28.62 16.33
N ASP A 339 18.39 -28.89 15.97
CA ASP A 339 18.92 -30.23 15.69
C ASP A 339 20.46 -30.24 15.89
N GLY A 340 21.02 -31.39 16.23
CA GLY A 340 22.47 -31.62 16.34
C GLY A 340 23.12 -32.21 15.08
N SER A 341 22.38 -32.80 14.15
CA SER A 341 22.94 -33.46 12.95
C SER A 341 21.98 -33.49 11.75
N PRO A 342 22.07 -32.51 10.82
CA PRO A 342 23.02 -31.41 10.80
C PRO A 342 22.72 -30.38 11.89
N VAL A 343 23.74 -29.66 12.37
CA VAL A 343 23.53 -28.65 13.44
C VAL A 343 22.59 -27.54 12.94
N MET A 344 21.38 -27.50 13.50
CA MET A 344 20.37 -26.48 13.27
C MET A 344 20.04 -25.74 14.57
N ALA A 345 19.74 -24.45 14.47
CA ALA A 345 19.27 -23.66 15.58
C ALA A 345 18.20 -22.66 15.15
N ALA A 346 17.17 -22.52 15.97
CA ALA A 346 16.10 -21.54 15.80
C ALA A 346 16.47 -20.23 16.53
N TYR A 347 16.52 -19.12 15.82
CA TYR A 347 16.78 -17.78 16.34
C TYR A 347 15.50 -16.96 16.34
N MET A 348 15.23 -16.22 17.43
CA MET A 348 14.07 -15.33 17.59
C MET A 348 14.53 -14.01 18.18
N LYS A 349 14.18 -12.89 17.55
CA LYS A 349 14.37 -11.54 18.10
C LYS A 349 13.05 -11.06 18.70
N VAL A 350 13.07 -10.73 19.99
CA VAL A 350 11.90 -10.19 20.70
C VAL A 350 12.15 -8.73 21.07
N ASP A 351 11.13 -7.90 20.94
CA ASP A 351 11.17 -6.49 21.33
C ASP A 351 10.49 -6.29 22.69
N LEU A 352 11.29 -5.92 23.69
CA LEU A 352 10.85 -5.58 25.04
C LEU A 352 10.89 -4.06 25.30
N THR A 353 11.09 -3.22 24.27
CA THR A 353 11.17 -1.75 24.42
C THR A 353 9.90 -1.14 25.02
N SER A 354 8.74 -1.70 24.71
CA SER A 354 7.43 -1.35 25.30
C SER A 354 7.36 -1.54 26.82
N LEU A 355 8.30 -2.31 27.41
CA LEU A 355 8.36 -2.60 28.84
C LEU A 355 9.38 -1.72 29.60
N ALA A 356 9.98 -0.69 28.98
CA ALA A 356 11.11 0.06 29.53
C ALA A 356 10.93 0.62 30.97
N SER A 357 9.69 0.89 31.39
CA SER A 357 9.36 1.42 32.73
C SER A 357 8.72 0.39 33.66
N ILE A 358 8.73 -0.90 33.29
CA ILE A 358 7.92 -1.95 33.93
C ILE A 358 8.78 -3.19 34.19
N SER A 359 8.68 -3.76 35.39
CA SER A 359 9.44 -4.96 35.75
C SER A 359 8.76 -6.21 35.19
N ILE A 360 9.54 -7.05 34.50
CA ILE A 360 9.13 -8.40 34.09
C ILE A 360 8.98 -9.25 35.37
N LYS A 361 7.78 -9.79 35.59
CA LYS A 361 7.45 -10.68 36.71
C LYS A 361 7.58 -12.14 36.30
N THR A 362 7.08 -12.48 35.11
CA THR A 362 7.23 -13.77 34.44
C THR A 362 7.42 -13.54 32.94
N ALA A 363 8.09 -14.46 32.25
CA ALA A 363 8.13 -14.51 30.81
C ALA A 363 8.08 -15.97 30.34
N MET A 364 7.06 -16.30 29.55
CA MET A 364 6.68 -17.65 29.15
C MET A 364 6.71 -17.75 27.62
N LEU A 365 7.65 -18.50 27.06
CA LEU A 365 7.75 -18.76 25.63
C LEU A 365 6.83 -19.93 25.26
N ARG A 366 5.74 -19.63 24.56
CA ARG A 366 4.75 -20.59 24.06
C ARG A 366 5.03 -20.93 22.60
N MET A 367 5.13 -22.22 22.30
CA MET A 367 5.46 -22.80 20.99
C MET A 367 4.45 -23.89 20.63
N MET A 368 3.95 -23.91 19.39
CA MET A 368 3.15 -25.02 18.87
C MET A 368 4.04 -25.99 18.10
N VAL A 369 4.15 -27.23 18.57
CA VAL A 369 5.15 -28.20 18.10
C VAL A 369 4.72 -28.85 16.79
N THR A 370 5.53 -28.67 15.74
CA THR A 370 5.32 -29.24 14.40
C THR A 370 6.17 -30.49 14.14
N ASN A 371 7.29 -30.67 14.86
CA ASN A 371 7.93 -31.97 15.03
C ASN A 371 8.36 -32.16 16.49
N GLY A 372 7.90 -33.25 17.11
CA GLY A 372 8.29 -33.60 18.48
C GLY A 372 9.73 -34.09 18.55
N SER A 373 10.31 -34.09 19.75
CA SER A 373 11.68 -34.58 19.98
C SER A 373 11.84 -35.15 21.38
N SER A 374 12.50 -36.30 21.46
CA SER A 374 13.01 -36.92 22.69
C SER A 374 14.32 -36.28 23.17
N GLY A 375 14.98 -35.50 22.30
CA GLY A 375 16.20 -34.77 22.61
C GLY A 375 15.98 -33.52 23.46
N ASN A 376 16.94 -33.25 24.36
CA ASN A 376 16.97 -31.98 25.10
C ASN A 376 17.26 -30.80 24.19
N GLN A 377 16.45 -29.76 24.34
CA GLN A 377 16.55 -28.46 23.66
C GLN A 377 17.11 -27.43 24.65
N SER A 378 17.98 -26.54 24.17
CA SER A 378 18.72 -25.58 25.00
C SER A 378 18.40 -24.14 24.61
N LEU A 379 17.85 -23.38 25.55
CA LEU A 379 17.50 -21.96 25.39
C LEU A 379 18.68 -21.07 25.79
N LYS A 380 19.10 -20.22 24.85
CA LYS A 380 20.30 -19.37 24.90
C LYS A 380 19.96 -17.93 24.54
N LEU A 381 20.81 -17.00 24.96
CA LEU A 381 20.80 -15.61 24.49
C LEU A 381 21.84 -15.44 23.37
N GLY A 382 21.51 -14.65 22.35
CA GLY A 382 22.48 -14.17 21.36
C GLY A 382 23.30 -12.99 21.90
N THR A 383 24.54 -12.84 21.42
CA THR A 383 25.45 -11.74 21.80
C THR A 383 24.96 -10.35 21.41
N ASP A 384 24.14 -10.26 20.38
CA ASP A 384 23.69 -9.02 19.75
C ASP A 384 22.32 -9.20 19.09
N THR A 385 21.79 -8.11 18.54
CA THR A 385 20.49 -8.06 17.85
C THR A 385 20.63 -7.49 16.43
N ASN A 386 21.82 -7.56 15.82
CA ASN A 386 22.14 -6.86 14.58
C ASN A 386 21.74 -7.64 13.32
N TRP A 387 21.49 -8.95 13.46
CA TRP A 387 20.95 -9.82 12.41
C TRP A 387 19.55 -9.39 11.95
N GLY A 388 19.19 -9.66 10.70
CA GLY A 388 17.83 -9.51 10.17
C GLY A 388 17.21 -10.86 9.81
N GLU A 389 15.88 -10.93 9.86
CA GLU A 389 15.08 -12.11 9.48
C GLU A 389 15.50 -12.72 8.14
N SER A 390 15.55 -11.88 7.09
CA SER A 390 15.92 -12.25 5.73
C SER A 390 17.43 -12.24 5.46
N THR A 391 18.27 -11.93 6.46
CA THR A 391 19.73 -11.81 6.29
C THR A 391 20.55 -12.73 7.20
N ILE A 392 19.93 -13.36 8.20
CA ILE A 392 20.60 -14.34 9.07
C ILE A 392 20.79 -15.67 8.33
N THR A 393 21.98 -16.23 8.50
CA THR A 393 22.45 -17.50 7.96
C THR A 393 23.29 -18.17 9.05
N TYR A 394 23.71 -19.42 8.87
CA TYR A 394 24.64 -20.02 9.83
C TYR A 394 25.96 -19.23 9.92
N SER A 395 26.42 -18.64 8.81
CA SER A 395 27.71 -17.95 8.72
C SER A 395 27.77 -16.61 9.43
N ASN A 396 26.64 -15.91 9.59
CA ASN A 396 26.56 -14.57 10.19
C ASN A 396 25.58 -14.47 11.38
N ARG A 397 25.11 -15.60 11.91
CA ARG A 397 24.29 -15.63 13.13
C ARG A 397 25.00 -15.00 14.32
N PRO A 398 24.28 -14.36 15.26
CA PRO A 398 24.83 -13.99 16.56
C PRO A 398 25.45 -15.21 17.25
N ALA A 399 26.59 -15.00 17.90
CA ALA A 399 27.15 -16.01 18.79
C ALA A 399 26.17 -16.26 19.95
N LEU A 400 26.08 -17.51 20.40
CA LEU A 400 25.21 -17.86 21.53
C LEU A 400 26.00 -17.91 22.83
N GLY A 401 25.43 -17.33 23.88
CA GLY A 401 25.90 -17.50 25.25
C GLY A 401 25.62 -18.91 25.81
N PRO A 402 25.93 -19.14 27.09
CA PRO A 402 25.56 -20.37 27.78
C PRO A 402 24.03 -20.56 27.80
N ALA A 403 23.59 -21.82 27.87
CA ALA A 403 22.17 -22.12 28.03
C ALA A 403 21.70 -21.67 29.43
N PHE A 404 20.65 -20.85 29.48
CA PHE A 404 20.03 -20.43 30.73
C PHE A 404 18.84 -21.33 31.13
N LYS A 405 18.38 -22.17 30.20
CA LYS A 405 17.27 -23.12 30.38
C LYS A 405 17.45 -24.31 29.43
N THR A 406 17.06 -25.50 29.87
CA THR A 406 16.92 -26.70 29.03
C THR A 406 15.54 -27.31 29.21
N PHE A 407 15.00 -27.95 28.17
CA PHE A 407 13.68 -28.59 28.17
C PHE A 407 13.63 -29.77 27.17
N ALA A 408 12.65 -30.66 27.29
CA ALA A 408 12.40 -31.71 26.29
C ALA A 408 11.46 -31.19 25.20
N GLY A 409 11.66 -31.58 23.93
CA GLY A 409 10.87 -31.08 22.80
C GLY A 409 9.37 -31.39 22.87
N GLY A 410 8.99 -32.48 23.54
CA GLY A 410 7.59 -32.87 23.69
C GLY A 410 7.00 -33.51 22.43
N ALA A 411 5.68 -33.62 22.38
CA ALA A 411 4.96 -34.32 21.31
C ALA A 411 4.54 -33.38 20.16
N GLN A 412 4.53 -33.91 18.94
CA GLN A 412 3.96 -33.22 17.77
C GLN A 412 2.48 -32.85 18.01
N GLY A 413 2.06 -31.67 17.57
CA GLY A 413 0.71 -31.14 17.76
C GLY A 413 0.41 -30.63 19.18
N SER A 414 1.37 -30.70 20.11
CA SER A 414 1.20 -30.14 21.46
C SER A 414 1.68 -28.68 21.54
N THR A 415 1.10 -27.92 22.46
CA THR A 415 1.62 -26.59 22.84
C THR A 415 2.59 -26.73 24.01
N VAL A 416 3.85 -26.36 23.80
CA VAL A 416 4.88 -26.33 24.83
C VAL A 416 5.06 -24.89 25.32
N THR A 417 5.05 -24.69 26.64
CA THR A 417 5.25 -23.37 27.27
C THR A 417 6.44 -23.44 28.23
N ILE A 418 7.49 -22.65 27.98
CA ILE A 418 8.74 -22.64 28.75
C ILE A 418 8.93 -21.32 29.48
N ASP A 419 9.15 -21.39 30.79
CA ASP A 419 9.57 -20.25 31.60
C ASP A 419 11.01 -19.82 31.23
N VAL A 420 11.10 -18.62 30.65
CA VAL A 420 12.33 -17.92 30.25
C VAL A 420 12.60 -16.66 31.09
N THR A 421 11.87 -16.44 32.19
CA THR A 421 11.95 -15.25 33.05
C THR A 421 13.40 -14.94 33.46
N ALA A 422 14.17 -15.97 33.84
CA ALA A 422 15.56 -15.82 34.25
C ALA A 422 16.50 -15.34 33.12
N GLY A 423 16.21 -15.67 31.86
CA GLY A 423 16.98 -15.21 30.69
C GLY A 423 16.63 -13.79 30.25
N LEU A 424 15.44 -13.29 30.62
CA LEU A 424 14.96 -11.95 30.27
C LEU A 424 14.96 -10.97 31.45
N ALA A 425 15.45 -11.39 32.63
CA ALA A 425 15.60 -10.55 33.80
C ALA A 425 16.50 -9.34 33.50
N GLY A 426 15.99 -8.13 33.75
CA GLY A 426 16.70 -6.88 33.43
C GLY A 426 16.80 -6.53 31.94
N MET A 427 16.11 -7.27 31.05
CA MET A 427 16.09 -7.00 29.61
C MET A 427 14.90 -6.13 29.16
N ALA A 428 14.02 -5.71 30.07
CA ALA A 428 12.97 -4.74 29.80
C ALA A 428 13.55 -3.44 29.20
N GLY A 429 12.87 -2.88 28.20
CA GLY A 429 13.36 -1.71 27.46
C GLY A 429 14.32 -2.02 26.30
N ARG A 430 14.55 -3.30 25.95
CA ARG A 430 15.58 -3.71 24.98
C ARG A 430 15.03 -4.66 23.90
N LEU A 431 15.66 -4.67 22.73
CA LEU A 431 15.62 -5.81 21.83
C LEU A 431 16.48 -6.94 22.41
N VAL A 432 16.05 -8.19 22.25
CA VAL A 432 16.76 -9.40 22.72
C VAL A 432 16.77 -10.47 21.65
N THR A 433 17.91 -11.15 21.47
CA THR A 433 18.00 -12.38 20.68
C THR A 433 17.88 -13.58 21.62
N LEU A 434 16.85 -14.38 21.45
CA LEU A 434 16.72 -15.74 21.99
C LEU A 434 17.12 -16.74 20.89
N ALA A 435 17.64 -17.90 21.29
CA ALA A 435 17.83 -19.02 20.39
C ALA A 435 17.59 -20.36 21.08
N ILE A 436 17.23 -21.37 20.28
CA ILE A 436 17.08 -22.77 20.69
C ILE A 436 18.01 -23.60 19.81
N ASP A 437 18.89 -24.39 20.44
CA ASP A 437 19.71 -25.40 19.76
C ASP A 437 19.66 -26.75 20.50
N SER A 438 20.17 -27.81 19.87
CA SER A 438 20.29 -29.13 20.47
C SER A 438 21.62 -29.79 20.13
N ALA A 439 22.00 -30.78 20.95
CA ALA A 439 23.06 -31.73 20.64
C ALA A 439 22.50 -33.10 20.19
N SER A 440 21.17 -33.27 20.16
CA SER A 440 20.51 -34.49 19.71
C SER A 440 20.21 -34.43 18.21
N SER A 441 20.43 -35.53 17.49
CA SER A 441 20.06 -35.70 16.07
C SER A 441 18.57 -36.06 15.87
N ASP A 442 17.75 -35.84 16.89
CA ASP A 442 16.30 -36.01 16.89
C ASP A 442 15.68 -34.60 16.83
N GLY A 443 15.58 -34.05 15.61
CA GLY A 443 15.29 -32.64 15.36
C GLY A 443 13.93 -32.17 15.89
N TYR A 444 13.93 -31.12 16.70
CA TYR A 444 12.73 -30.47 17.21
C TYR A 444 12.27 -29.35 16.28
N ALA A 445 10.96 -29.23 16.02
CA ALA A 445 10.41 -28.13 15.24
C ALA A 445 9.08 -27.58 15.79
N PHE A 446 8.86 -26.28 15.59
CA PHE A 446 7.67 -25.56 16.04
C PHE A 446 7.29 -24.41 15.09
N ASN A 447 6.08 -23.86 15.24
CA ASN A 447 5.59 -22.74 14.42
C ASN A 447 6.42 -21.46 14.60
N SER A 448 6.90 -20.92 13.48
CA SER A 448 7.43 -19.55 13.32
C SER A 448 6.38 -18.46 13.56
N ARG A 449 6.78 -17.19 13.41
CA ARG A 449 5.84 -16.06 13.22
C ARG A 449 5.20 -15.99 11.82
N GLU A 450 5.75 -16.64 10.80
CA GLU A 450 5.18 -16.78 9.43
C GLU A 450 3.97 -17.73 9.42
N SER A 451 3.86 -18.62 10.39
CA SER A 451 2.74 -19.56 10.52
C SER A 451 1.39 -18.81 10.52
N PRO A 452 0.37 -19.25 9.75
CA PRO A 452 -0.92 -18.56 9.69
C PRO A 452 -1.62 -18.52 11.05
N THR A 453 -1.51 -19.57 11.86
CA THR A 453 -2.03 -19.67 13.23
C THR A 453 -0.94 -20.13 14.22
N ASP A 454 -1.23 -20.04 15.52
CA ASP A 454 -0.48 -20.71 16.60
C ASP A 454 1.04 -20.46 16.57
N ARG A 455 1.41 -19.22 16.23
CA ARG A 455 2.79 -18.71 16.14
C ARG A 455 3.50 -18.80 17.49
N VAL A 456 4.82 -18.96 17.46
CA VAL A 456 5.65 -18.75 18.66
C VAL A 456 5.36 -17.38 19.29
N THR A 457 5.10 -17.38 20.60
CA THR A 457 4.62 -16.22 21.35
C THR A 457 5.37 -16.11 22.68
N LEU A 458 5.90 -14.95 23.03
CA LEU A 458 6.36 -14.65 24.39
C LEU A 458 5.23 -13.97 25.17
N ILE A 459 4.76 -14.61 26.24
CA ILE A 459 3.74 -14.08 27.15
C ILE A 459 4.46 -13.57 28.40
N VAL A 460 4.29 -12.29 28.73
CA VAL A 460 5.04 -11.60 29.81
C VAL A 460 4.06 -11.04 30.82
N ASP A 461 4.05 -11.54 32.07
CA ASP A 461 3.39 -10.82 33.15
C ASP A 461 4.34 -9.75 33.69
N THR A 462 3.78 -8.60 34.03
CA THR A 462 4.52 -7.43 34.49
C THR A 462 4.09 -6.98 35.89
N VAL A 463 4.92 -6.19 36.55
CA VAL A 463 4.53 -5.35 37.69
C VAL A 463 5.07 -3.93 37.50
N ASN A 464 4.22 -2.93 37.74
CA ASN A 464 4.63 -1.53 37.64
C ASN A 464 5.81 -1.24 38.58
N GLY A 465 6.90 -0.70 38.00
CA GLY A 465 8.02 -0.19 38.79
C GLY A 465 7.61 1.05 39.57
N ALA A 466 8.09 1.18 40.82
CA ALA A 466 7.90 2.40 41.58
C ALA A 466 8.68 3.55 40.93
N SER A 467 8.02 4.69 40.69
CA SER A 467 8.69 5.89 40.19
C SER A 467 9.76 6.36 41.16
N PRO A 468 10.92 6.87 40.68
CA PRO A 468 11.78 7.72 41.50
C PRO A 468 10.97 8.87 42.09
N GLY A 469 11.15 9.11 43.39
CA GLY A 469 10.58 10.28 44.08
C GLY A 469 11.38 11.56 43.81
N PRO A 470 10.79 12.75 44.02
CA PRO A 470 11.49 14.01 43.80
C PRO A 470 12.61 14.22 44.82
N THR A 471 13.80 14.61 44.33
CA THR A 471 14.93 15.04 45.18
C THR A 471 14.56 16.30 45.98
N PRO A 472 14.73 16.32 47.31
CA PRO A 472 14.41 17.49 48.12
C PRO A 472 15.42 18.63 47.93
N THR A 473 14.92 19.86 47.80
CA THR A 473 15.73 21.09 47.72
C THR A 473 16.41 21.39 49.08
N PRO A 474 17.71 21.73 49.12
CA PRO A 474 18.39 22.06 50.37
C PRO A 474 18.11 23.50 50.85
N THR A 475 17.83 23.65 52.14
CA THR A 475 17.66 24.94 52.85
C THR A 475 18.98 25.35 53.53
N PRO A 476 19.41 26.63 53.49
CA PRO A 476 20.78 27.02 53.84
C PRO A 476 21.10 27.14 55.35
N LYS A 477 22.39 27.07 55.67
CA LYS A 477 23.02 27.46 56.96
C LYS A 477 24.22 28.41 56.70
N PRO A 478 24.77 29.13 57.71
CA PRO A 478 25.33 30.48 57.48
C PRO A 478 26.81 30.57 57.09
N SER A 479 27.18 31.78 56.68
CA SER A 479 28.51 32.22 56.24
C SER A 479 29.59 32.25 57.33
N SER A 480 30.85 32.10 56.90
CA SER A 480 32.01 32.77 57.51
C SER A 480 32.94 33.32 56.42
N SER A 481 33.65 34.41 56.73
CA SER A 481 34.24 35.35 55.75
C SER A 481 35.61 34.98 55.17
N SER A 482 35.85 35.25 53.88
CA SER A 482 36.89 36.21 53.44
C SER A 482 36.91 36.42 51.90
N THR A 483 37.45 37.56 51.46
CA THR A 483 37.37 38.10 50.08
C THR A 483 38.74 38.71 49.72
N PRO A 484 39.32 38.50 48.51
CA PRO A 484 39.15 39.51 47.44
C PRO A 484 39.10 38.99 45.98
N THR A 485 37.98 39.25 45.32
CA THR A 485 37.83 39.95 44.02
C THR A 485 38.81 39.70 42.86
N ARG A 486 38.27 39.22 41.73
CA ARG A 486 38.50 39.78 40.37
C ARG A 486 37.24 39.61 39.50
N THR A 487 37.15 40.39 38.42
CA THR A 487 35.88 40.78 37.74
C THR A 487 35.58 39.96 36.45
N PRO A 488 34.50 40.22 35.66
CA PRO A 488 33.62 39.15 35.18
C PRO A 488 33.88 38.68 33.74
N THR A 489 33.15 37.64 33.32
CA THR A 489 32.92 37.27 31.90
C THR A 489 31.48 36.73 31.75
N ALA A 490 30.90 36.88 30.55
CA ALA A 490 29.45 36.90 30.36
C ALA A 490 28.73 35.53 30.36
N THR A 491 27.46 35.57 30.77
CA THR A 491 26.51 34.46 30.73
C THR A 491 26.10 34.10 29.28
N PRO A 492 26.26 32.83 28.84
CA PRO A 492 25.51 32.31 27.70
C PRO A 492 24.09 31.92 28.15
N THR A 493 23.07 32.40 27.44
CA THR A 493 21.66 32.06 27.69
C THR A 493 21.39 30.56 27.48
N PRO A 494 20.65 29.87 28.36
CA PRO A 494 20.27 28.48 28.12
C PRO A 494 19.30 28.36 26.93
N THR A 495 19.75 27.74 25.86
CA THR A 495 18.91 27.37 24.70
C THR A 495 17.80 26.41 25.16
N ARG A 496 16.56 26.65 24.72
CA ARG A 496 15.42 25.80 25.05
C ARG A 496 15.61 24.40 24.46
N THR A 497 15.61 23.37 25.30
CA THR A 497 15.50 21.96 24.88
C THR A 497 14.18 21.76 24.11
N PRO A 498 14.17 21.09 22.95
CA PRO A 498 12.95 20.88 22.17
C PRO A 498 11.97 19.94 22.89
N THR A 499 10.68 20.26 22.81
CA THR A 499 9.58 19.41 23.31
C THR A 499 9.60 18.05 22.62
N ALA A 500 9.44 16.97 23.38
CA ALA A 500 9.35 15.62 22.82
C ALA A 500 8.13 15.47 21.89
N SER A 501 8.36 14.97 20.67
CA SER A 501 7.31 14.71 19.69
C SER A 501 6.52 13.45 20.06
N PRO A 502 5.18 13.42 19.96
CA PRO A 502 4.37 12.28 20.37
C PRO A 502 4.61 11.03 19.50
N SER A 503 4.74 9.87 20.14
CA SER A 503 4.91 8.54 19.51
C SER A 503 3.93 8.31 18.34
N PRO A 504 4.33 7.71 17.22
CA PRO A 504 3.43 7.48 16.07
C PRO A 504 2.26 6.56 16.43
N ALA A 505 1.12 6.77 15.75
CA ALA A 505 -0.07 5.94 15.89
C ALA A 505 0.16 4.52 15.32
N PRO A 506 -0.54 3.48 15.82
CA PRO A 506 -0.42 2.11 15.32
C PRO A 506 -0.73 2.04 13.82
N THR A 507 0.09 1.30 13.07
CA THR A 507 -0.12 1.09 11.63
C THR A 507 -1.19 0.01 11.45
N VAL A 508 -2.42 0.44 11.16
CA VAL A 508 -3.49 -0.45 10.74
C VAL A 508 -3.19 -0.92 9.32
N THR A 509 -2.69 -2.14 9.16
CA THR A 509 -2.54 -2.79 7.85
C THR A 509 -3.93 -3.23 7.35
N SER A 510 -4.72 -2.26 6.87
CA SER A 510 -6.03 -2.56 6.30
C SER A 510 -5.87 -3.33 5.00
N VAL A 511 -6.21 -4.63 5.04
CA VAL A 511 -6.50 -5.36 3.81
C VAL A 511 -7.70 -4.67 3.16
N SER A 512 -7.46 -4.02 2.00
CA SER A 512 -8.51 -3.38 1.20
C SER A 512 -9.62 -4.40 0.94
N PRO A 513 -10.83 -4.23 1.52
CA PRO A 513 -11.84 -5.30 1.57
C PRO A 513 -12.48 -5.60 0.19
N GLY A 514 -12.14 -4.82 -0.84
CA GLY A 514 -12.54 -5.08 -2.21
C GLY A 514 -13.96 -4.62 -2.52
N GLY A 515 -14.40 -4.91 -3.74
CA GLY A 515 -15.76 -4.68 -4.18
C GLY A 515 -16.04 -3.32 -4.83
N LYS A 516 -17.31 -3.12 -5.12
CA LYS A 516 -17.91 -1.96 -5.79
C LYS A 516 -18.85 -1.25 -4.82
N GLY A 517 -18.86 0.08 -4.81
CA GLY A 517 -19.73 0.86 -3.94
C GLY A 517 -20.62 1.85 -4.66
N VAL A 518 -21.70 2.26 -4.01
CA VAL A 518 -22.49 3.44 -4.39
C VAL A 518 -22.67 4.37 -3.21
N ALA A 519 -22.60 5.68 -3.47
CA ALA A 519 -22.89 6.72 -2.49
C ALA A 519 -24.37 7.11 -2.58
N LEU A 520 -25.17 6.54 -1.69
CA LEU A 520 -26.61 6.73 -1.61
C LEU A 520 -26.91 7.92 -0.68
N ARG A 521 -26.78 9.13 -1.22
CA ARG A 521 -26.96 10.37 -0.46
C ARG A 521 -28.13 11.21 -1.02
N PRO A 522 -29.21 11.47 -0.25
CA PRO A 522 -29.52 11.00 1.09
C PRO A 522 -30.47 9.77 1.08
N PHE A 523 -29.95 8.55 1.29
CA PHE A 523 -30.73 7.29 1.17
C PHE A 523 -31.98 7.21 2.07
N VAL A 524 -31.79 7.38 3.38
CA VAL A 524 -32.84 7.14 4.38
C VAL A 524 -33.91 8.22 4.30
N GLN A 525 -33.52 9.45 3.99
CA GLN A 525 -34.41 10.60 3.83
C GLN A 525 -35.19 10.52 2.52
N TYR A 526 -34.59 10.00 1.44
CA TYR A 526 -35.28 9.79 0.17
C TYR A 526 -36.42 8.77 0.29
N TRP A 527 -36.16 7.61 0.90
CA TRP A 527 -37.17 6.55 1.05
C TRP A 527 -38.12 6.76 2.25
N GLY A 528 -37.64 7.36 3.33
CA GLY A 528 -38.39 7.53 4.57
C GLY A 528 -38.89 6.18 5.09
N SER A 529 -40.22 6.05 5.25
CA SER A 529 -40.86 4.81 5.68
C SER A 529 -41.07 3.76 4.57
N ASN A 530 -40.70 4.04 3.31
CA ASN A 530 -40.84 3.10 2.20
C ASN A 530 -39.72 2.03 2.23
N ARG A 531 -39.91 1.05 3.12
CA ARG A 531 -39.03 -0.11 3.31
C ARG A 531 -38.81 -0.93 2.04
N ALA A 532 -39.87 -1.15 1.26
CA ALA A 532 -39.78 -1.90 0.00
C ALA A 532 -38.91 -1.18 -1.04
N GLY A 533 -38.86 0.16 -1.02
CA GLY A 533 -37.92 0.94 -1.82
C GLY A 533 -36.46 0.72 -1.41
N MET A 534 -36.17 0.75 -0.11
CA MET A 534 -34.83 0.43 0.41
C MET A 534 -34.40 -0.99 0.04
N ASP A 535 -35.29 -1.97 0.16
CA ASP A 535 -35.03 -3.35 -0.26
C ASP A 535 -34.77 -3.45 -1.77
N SER A 536 -35.55 -2.74 -2.59
CA SER A 536 -35.39 -2.70 -4.05
C SER A 536 -34.02 -2.14 -4.46
N ASP A 537 -33.53 -1.11 -3.79
CA ASP A 537 -32.19 -0.55 -4.05
C ASP A 537 -31.08 -1.53 -3.68
N PHE A 538 -31.16 -2.17 -2.51
CA PHE A 538 -30.17 -3.17 -2.12
C PHE A 538 -30.24 -4.46 -2.97
N ALA A 539 -31.41 -4.80 -3.51
CA ALA A 539 -31.57 -5.86 -4.51
C ALA A 539 -30.94 -5.48 -5.87
N ASP A 540 -31.17 -4.27 -6.36
CA ASP A 540 -30.63 -3.80 -7.63
C ASP A 540 -29.11 -3.56 -7.56
N MET A 541 -28.60 -3.13 -6.40
CA MET A 541 -27.16 -3.15 -6.08
C MET A 541 -26.59 -4.57 -6.16
N LYS A 542 -27.24 -5.55 -5.53
CA LYS A 542 -26.80 -6.95 -5.51
C LYS A 542 -26.79 -7.56 -6.90
N ALA A 543 -27.80 -7.26 -7.73
CA ALA A 543 -27.85 -7.63 -9.14
C ALA A 543 -26.74 -6.96 -9.98
N GLY A 544 -26.32 -5.76 -9.58
CA GLY A 544 -25.18 -5.04 -10.15
C GLY A 544 -23.80 -5.53 -9.67
N GLY A 545 -23.73 -6.54 -8.80
CA GLY A 545 -22.48 -6.95 -8.15
C GLY A 545 -21.88 -5.87 -7.23
N ILE A 546 -22.70 -4.89 -6.84
CA ILE A 546 -22.33 -3.81 -5.91
C ILE A 546 -22.42 -4.37 -4.50
N THR A 547 -21.40 -4.11 -3.70
CA THR A 547 -21.12 -4.79 -2.42
C THR A 547 -20.95 -3.82 -1.24
N TRP A 548 -21.05 -2.51 -1.53
CA TRP A 548 -20.95 -1.43 -0.57
C TRP A 548 -21.99 -0.34 -0.83
N ALA A 549 -22.62 0.15 0.23
CA ALA A 549 -23.32 1.44 0.22
C ALA A 549 -22.63 2.40 1.17
N ARG A 550 -22.44 3.64 0.72
CA ARG A 550 -22.20 4.79 1.61
C ARG A 550 -23.54 5.48 1.86
N ILE A 551 -23.90 5.65 3.13
CA ILE A 551 -25.14 6.29 3.57
C ILE A 551 -24.86 7.34 4.66
N ASP A 552 -25.69 8.37 4.73
CA ASP A 552 -25.60 9.43 5.73
C ASP A 552 -26.42 9.10 6.98
N LEU A 553 -25.82 9.32 8.16
CA LEU A 553 -26.46 9.26 9.47
C LEU A 553 -26.46 10.68 10.07
N PHE A 554 -27.64 11.28 10.14
CA PHE A 554 -27.84 12.60 10.72
C PHE A 554 -28.15 12.52 12.22
N ASN A 555 -27.80 13.57 12.96
CA ASN A 555 -27.96 13.59 14.41
C ASN A 555 -29.42 13.88 14.82
N THR A 556 -30.18 12.81 15.03
CA THR A 556 -31.56 12.85 15.52
C THR A 556 -31.62 12.59 17.04
N PRO A 557 -32.54 13.25 17.79
CA PRO A 557 -32.69 13.06 19.24
C PRO A 557 -33.01 11.62 19.69
N SER A 558 -33.51 10.78 18.78
CA SER A 558 -33.71 9.35 18.93
C SER A 558 -33.17 8.60 17.71
N PRO A 559 -32.74 7.33 17.80
CA PRO A 559 -32.39 6.52 16.64
C PRO A 559 -33.54 6.49 15.61
N ASP A 560 -33.22 6.65 14.33
CA ASP A 560 -34.21 6.59 13.25
C ASP A 560 -34.57 5.12 12.92
N PRO A 561 -35.84 4.69 13.08
CA PRO A 561 -36.28 3.32 12.79
C PRO A 561 -36.24 2.97 11.29
N ASN A 562 -36.00 3.95 10.41
CA ASN A 562 -35.76 3.74 8.98
C ASN A 562 -34.26 3.50 8.71
N PHE A 563 -33.36 4.16 9.46
CA PHE A 563 -31.93 3.83 9.44
C PHE A 563 -31.66 2.44 10.04
N ASP A 564 -32.34 2.08 11.13
CA ASP A 564 -32.36 0.70 11.66
C ASP A 564 -32.69 -0.32 10.56
N TYR A 565 -33.67 0.00 9.71
CA TYR A 565 -34.12 -0.88 8.63
C TYR A 565 -33.11 -0.92 7.48
N ALA A 566 -32.53 0.22 7.10
CA ALA A 566 -31.47 0.28 6.09
C ALA A 566 -30.26 -0.60 6.48
N VAL A 567 -29.84 -0.58 7.75
CA VAL A 567 -28.76 -1.44 8.27
C VAL A 567 -29.13 -2.93 8.21
N GLN A 568 -30.39 -3.28 8.48
CA GLN A 568 -30.87 -4.67 8.40
C GLN A 568 -30.99 -5.16 6.95
N SER A 569 -31.52 -4.33 6.05
CA SER A 569 -31.72 -4.70 4.64
C SER A 569 -30.40 -4.78 3.87
N ALA A 570 -29.46 -3.85 4.10
CA ALA A 570 -28.11 -3.93 3.55
C ALA A 570 -27.45 -5.29 3.89
N LYS A 571 -27.47 -5.67 5.17
CA LYS A 571 -26.98 -6.97 5.65
C LYS A 571 -27.70 -8.15 4.99
N ALA A 572 -29.03 -8.11 4.86
CA ALA A 572 -29.81 -9.17 4.23
C ALA A 572 -29.45 -9.38 2.74
N HIS A 573 -29.11 -8.29 2.05
CA HIS A 573 -28.67 -8.33 0.66
C HIS A 573 -27.18 -8.69 0.49
N GLY A 574 -26.35 -8.56 1.54
CA GLY A 574 -24.91 -8.81 1.49
C GLY A 574 -24.09 -7.54 1.22
N ILE A 575 -24.67 -6.37 1.49
CA ILE A 575 -24.09 -5.05 1.28
C ILE A 575 -23.42 -4.57 2.56
N ASN A 576 -22.15 -4.19 2.45
CA ASN A 576 -21.38 -3.57 3.53
C ASN A 576 -21.71 -2.07 3.62
N LEU A 577 -21.66 -1.50 4.82
CA LEU A 577 -21.98 -0.09 5.04
C LEU A 577 -20.78 0.74 5.46
N LEU A 578 -20.58 1.84 4.71
CA LEU A 578 -19.86 3.02 5.14
C LEU A 578 -20.88 4.07 5.62
N VAL A 579 -20.85 4.41 6.90
CA VAL A 579 -21.76 5.43 7.46
C VAL A 579 -21.01 6.76 7.56
N THR A 580 -21.56 7.79 6.92
CA THR A 580 -21.09 9.18 7.05
C THR A 580 -21.86 9.85 8.18
N VAL A 581 -21.15 10.21 9.24
CA VAL A 581 -21.72 10.75 10.48
C VAL A 581 -21.78 12.27 10.40
N HIS A 582 -22.99 12.82 10.38
CA HIS A 582 -23.25 14.25 10.58
C HIS A 582 -23.53 14.52 12.06
N LYS A 583 -23.26 15.74 12.51
CA LYS A 583 -23.30 16.11 13.93
C LYS A 583 -24.45 17.07 14.28
N THR A 584 -24.68 17.27 15.56
CA THR A 584 -25.62 18.29 16.07
C THR A 584 -25.16 19.73 15.78
N PRO A 585 -26.10 20.70 15.84
CA PRO A 585 -25.81 22.13 15.89
C PRO A 585 -24.66 22.53 16.83
N PRO A 586 -23.84 23.53 16.46
CA PRO A 586 -23.79 24.19 15.16
C PRO A 586 -23.25 23.23 14.10
N GLU A 587 -24.03 22.87 13.09
CA GLU A 587 -23.79 21.63 12.33
C GLU A 587 -22.48 21.69 11.53
N THR A 588 -22.16 22.86 10.98
CA THR A 588 -20.96 23.14 10.18
C THR A 588 -19.75 23.62 11.00
N ASP A 589 -19.77 23.57 12.33
CA ASP A 589 -18.61 24.02 13.13
C ASP A 589 -18.44 23.22 14.44
N LEU A 590 -17.24 23.17 15.01
CA LEU A 590 -16.88 22.37 16.18
C LEU A 590 -17.82 22.59 17.38
N GLY A 591 -18.32 23.82 17.55
CA GLY A 591 -19.17 24.20 18.68
C GLY A 591 -18.42 24.32 20.01
N THR A 592 -19.17 24.37 21.09
CA THR A 592 -18.65 24.40 22.47
C THR A 592 -18.33 23.00 22.99
N ASP A 593 -17.62 22.92 24.12
CA ASP A 593 -17.35 21.63 24.79
C ASP A 593 -18.63 20.87 25.22
N ALA A 594 -19.74 21.58 25.42
CA ALA A 594 -21.05 20.98 25.67
C ALA A 594 -21.61 20.34 24.39
N ASP A 595 -21.59 21.05 23.25
CA ASP A 595 -22.07 20.54 21.96
C ASP A 595 -21.25 19.31 21.52
N ARG A 596 -19.93 19.37 21.74
CA ARG A 596 -19.00 18.25 21.54
C ARG A 596 -19.31 17.07 22.46
N ALA A 597 -19.70 17.31 23.72
CA ALA A 597 -20.09 16.25 24.65
C ALA A 597 -21.42 15.59 24.26
N VAL A 598 -22.39 16.36 23.76
CA VAL A 598 -23.63 15.83 23.17
C VAL A 598 -23.31 14.96 21.96
N TYR A 599 -22.48 15.45 21.03
CA TYR A 599 -22.04 14.69 19.85
C TYR A 599 -21.38 13.35 20.21
N ARG A 600 -20.37 13.36 21.11
CA ARG A 600 -19.70 12.12 21.56
C ARG A 600 -20.67 11.15 22.25
N THR A 601 -21.63 11.66 23.02
CA THR A 601 -22.65 10.83 23.69
C THR A 601 -23.56 10.15 22.68
N TRP A 602 -24.10 10.92 21.73
CA TRP A 602 -24.97 10.41 20.66
C TRP A 602 -24.24 9.43 19.74
N LEU A 603 -23.05 9.78 19.24
CA LEU A 603 -22.25 8.89 18.40
C LEU A 603 -21.90 7.60 19.13
N GLY A 604 -21.58 7.69 20.43
CA GLY A 604 -21.32 6.52 21.26
C GLY A 604 -22.52 5.55 21.33
N GLN A 605 -23.76 6.06 21.33
CA GLN A 605 -24.98 5.26 21.26
C GLN A 605 -25.18 4.64 19.86
N MET A 606 -24.92 5.39 18.79
CA MET A 606 -25.04 4.88 17.42
C MET A 606 -24.02 3.78 17.12
N VAL A 607 -22.77 3.91 17.59
CA VAL A 607 -21.76 2.86 17.45
C VAL A 607 -22.15 1.63 18.27
N ASP A 608 -22.57 1.78 19.54
CA ASP A 608 -23.05 0.64 20.33
C ASP A 608 -24.23 -0.10 19.68
N ARG A 609 -25.14 0.64 19.02
CA ARG A 609 -26.30 0.09 18.31
C ARG A 609 -25.93 -0.69 17.06
N TYR A 610 -24.99 -0.17 16.25
CA TYR A 610 -24.73 -0.69 14.90
C TYR A 610 -23.43 -1.47 14.72
N LYS A 611 -22.50 -1.49 15.70
CA LYS A 611 -21.14 -2.07 15.58
C LYS A 611 -21.02 -3.53 15.15
N TYR A 612 -22.09 -4.32 15.20
CA TYR A 612 -22.08 -5.69 14.66
C TYR A 612 -22.28 -5.74 13.14
N HIS A 613 -22.77 -4.65 12.51
CA HIS A 613 -23.13 -4.58 11.09
C HIS A 613 -22.52 -3.35 10.37
N VAL A 614 -22.18 -2.28 11.10
CA VAL A 614 -21.43 -1.12 10.60
C VAL A 614 -20.04 -1.12 11.22
N LYS A 615 -19.01 -1.21 10.37
CA LYS A 615 -17.58 -1.19 10.77
C LYS A 615 -16.80 -0.01 10.20
N TYR A 616 -17.43 0.85 9.40
CA TYR A 616 -16.76 1.93 8.66
C TYR A 616 -17.52 3.24 8.90
N TRP A 617 -16.85 4.19 9.55
CA TRP A 617 -17.45 5.44 10.04
C TRP A 617 -16.66 6.64 9.52
N ALA A 618 -17.19 7.36 8.53
CA ALA A 618 -16.63 8.64 8.10
C ALA A 618 -17.15 9.77 9.00
N ILE A 619 -16.25 10.62 9.51
CA ILE A 619 -16.62 11.74 10.38
C ILE A 619 -16.82 13.00 9.52
N HIS A 620 -18.07 13.44 9.36
CA HIS A 620 -18.49 14.53 8.46
C HIS A 620 -18.36 14.24 6.95
N ASN A 621 -18.92 15.15 6.15
CA ASN A 621 -18.65 15.29 4.72
C ASN A 621 -17.89 16.60 4.44
N GLU A 622 -17.07 16.60 3.37
CA GLU A 622 -16.46 17.75 2.66
C GLU A 622 -16.12 19.02 3.47
N PRO A 623 -15.32 18.92 4.56
CA PRO A 623 -15.00 20.05 5.45
C PRO A 623 -14.06 21.10 4.81
N ASN A 624 -13.73 20.94 3.53
CA ASN A 624 -13.05 21.92 2.69
C ASN A 624 -14.00 22.86 1.94
N LEU A 625 -15.32 22.75 2.15
CA LEU A 625 -16.37 23.58 1.55
C LEU A 625 -17.11 24.40 2.61
N HIS A 626 -17.32 25.69 2.37
CA HIS A 626 -17.89 26.64 3.35
C HIS A 626 -19.30 26.31 3.88
N TYR A 627 -20.05 25.47 3.16
CA TYR A 627 -21.42 25.07 3.50
C TYR A 627 -21.53 23.72 4.22
N GLU A 628 -20.48 22.90 4.18
CA GLU A 628 -20.35 21.67 4.97
C GLU A 628 -19.57 21.94 6.26
N TRP A 629 -18.57 22.82 6.20
CA TRP A 629 -17.82 23.28 7.37
C TRP A 629 -17.56 24.78 7.27
N ASN A 630 -17.56 25.50 8.39
CA ASN A 630 -17.42 26.94 8.49
C ASN A 630 -15.96 27.38 8.22
N ILE A 631 -15.55 27.26 6.95
CA ILE A 631 -14.24 27.58 6.41
C ILE A 631 -14.39 28.59 5.28
N ASP A 632 -13.54 29.62 5.26
CA ASP A 632 -13.53 30.62 4.19
C ASP A 632 -12.76 30.07 2.98
N ASP A 633 -13.44 29.28 2.14
CA ASP A 633 -12.87 28.62 0.95
C ASP A 633 -12.58 29.57 -0.22
N ASN A 634 -12.85 30.87 -0.08
CA ASN A 634 -12.59 31.88 -1.10
C ASN A 634 -11.09 32.04 -1.41
N ALA A 635 -10.80 32.32 -2.68
CA ALA A 635 -9.45 32.64 -3.13
C ALA A 635 -8.95 33.94 -2.47
N GLY A 636 -7.82 33.87 -1.75
CA GLY A 636 -7.25 35.00 -1.02
C GLY A 636 -7.82 35.24 0.38
N SER A 637 -8.69 34.34 0.89
CA SER A 637 -9.18 34.42 2.28
C SER A 637 -8.06 34.35 3.32
N ASN A 638 -8.33 34.85 4.53
CA ASN A 638 -7.32 34.95 5.60
C ASN A 638 -6.75 33.57 5.97
N GLN A 639 -5.46 33.35 5.70
CA GLN A 639 -4.84 32.04 5.88
C GLN A 639 -4.83 31.56 7.34
N THR A 640 -4.69 32.46 8.32
CA THR A 640 -4.73 32.11 9.74
C THR A 640 -6.13 31.64 10.16
N ALA A 641 -7.19 32.29 9.67
CA ALA A 641 -8.57 31.88 9.91
C ALA A 641 -8.91 30.56 9.19
N TYR A 642 -8.39 30.36 7.97
CA TYR A 642 -8.51 29.10 7.23
C TYR A 642 -7.85 27.94 7.98
N GLU A 643 -6.58 28.08 8.38
CA GLU A 643 -5.84 27.07 9.16
C GLU A 643 -6.49 26.81 10.53
N ALA A 644 -7.05 27.83 11.17
CA ALA A 644 -7.85 27.66 12.38
C ALA A 644 -9.15 26.87 12.14
N SER A 645 -9.81 26.98 10.98
CA SER A 645 -10.99 26.18 10.66
C SER A 645 -10.65 24.71 10.38
N VAL A 646 -9.53 24.45 9.70
CA VAL A 646 -8.98 23.10 9.56
C VAL A 646 -8.67 22.50 10.94
N ALA A 647 -8.05 23.25 11.84
CA ALA A 647 -7.78 22.80 13.20
C ALA A 647 -9.08 22.49 14.00
N ARG A 648 -10.15 23.27 13.82
CA ARG A 648 -11.47 22.97 14.42
C ARG A 648 -12.06 21.66 13.87
N TYR A 649 -11.94 21.39 12.57
CA TYR A 649 -12.35 20.10 12.01
C TYR A 649 -11.50 18.93 12.56
N VAL A 650 -10.18 19.09 12.68
CA VAL A 650 -9.31 18.04 13.25
C VAL A 650 -9.67 17.70 14.70
N GLN A 651 -10.12 18.68 15.50
CA GLN A 651 -10.64 18.42 16.84
C GLN A 651 -12.00 17.68 16.80
N HIS A 652 -12.88 17.98 15.84
CA HIS A 652 -14.14 17.24 15.67
C HIS A 652 -13.90 15.79 15.21
N LEU A 653 -12.99 15.58 14.27
CA LEU A 653 -12.52 14.25 13.83
C LEU A 653 -11.97 13.45 15.01
N ARG A 654 -11.17 14.08 15.87
CA ARG A 654 -10.65 13.46 17.10
C ARG A 654 -11.77 13.03 18.05
N ASP A 655 -12.77 13.87 18.27
CA ASP A 655 -13.95 13.51 19.07
C ASP A 655 -14.68 12.29 18.50
N GLY A 656 -14.82 12.22 17.17
CA GLY A 656 -15.37 11.07 16.46
C GLY A 656 -14.53 9.80 16.65
N TYR A 657 -13.22 9.88 16.39
CA TYR A 657 -12.29 8.75 16.46
C TYR A 657 -12.21 8.14 17.86
N GLU A 658 -11.97 8.96 18.88
CA GLU A 658 -11.86 8.49 20.26
C GLU A 658 -13.19 7.85 20.74
N THR A 659 -14.33 8.40 20.31
CA THR A 659 -15.66 7.83 20.59
C THR A 659 -15.89 6.49 19.90
N VAL A 660 -15.62 6.38 18.60
CA VAL A 660 -15.82 5.12 17.85
C VAL A 660 -14.92 4.03 18.42
N LYS A 661 -13.62 4.28 18.59
CA LYS A 661 -12.65 3.29 19.09
C LYS A 661 -12.94 2.85 20.53
N ALA A 662 -13.52 3.72 21.37
CA ALA A 662 -13.93 3.36 22.73
C ALA A 662 -15.17 2.44 22.78
N LYS A 663 -16.01 2.44 21.74
CA LYS A 663 -17.22 1.60 21.62
C LYS A 663 -17.01 0.32 20.80
N ASP A 664 -16.14 0.41 19.80
CA ASP A 664 -15.71 -0.68 18.94
C ASP A 664 -14.25 -0.47 18.48
N PRO A 665 -13.26 -1.04 19.19
CA PRO A 665 -11.86 -0.98 18.78
C PRO A 665 -11.58 -1.59 17.40
N SER A 666 -12.48 -2.44 16.88
CA SER A 666 -12.34 -3.09 15.58
C SER A 666 -12.98 -2.30 14.43
N ALA A 667 -13.68 -1.19 14.71
CA ALA A 667 -14.22 -0.32 13.69
C ALA A 667 -13.13 0.55 13.06
N LEU A 668 -13.22 0.77 11.75
CA LEU A 668 -12.37 1.68 11.00
C LEU A 668 -13.05 3.05 10.90
N VAL A 669 -12.29 4.09 11.23
CA VAL A 669 -12.70 5.48 11.18
C VAL A 669 -12.08 6.13 9.95
N LEU A 670 -12.89 6.81 9.17
CA LEU A 670 -12.45 7.52 7.98
C LEU A 670 -12.45 9.02 8.28
N PHE A 671 -11.51 9.75 7.69
CA PHE A 671 -11.63 11.20 7.50
C PHE A 671 -12.93 11.49 6.72
N ALA A 672 -13.43 12.72 6.73
CA ALA A 672 -14.47 13.12 5.79
C ALA A 672 -14.02 12.87 4.34
N GLY A 673 -14.96 12.61 3.43
CA GLY A 673 -14.65 12.73 2.00
C GLY A 673 -14.31 14.17 1.66
N LEU A 674 -13.11 14.43 1.13
CA LEU A 674 -12.69 15.77 0.71
C LEU A 674 -13.11 16.03 -0.74
N SER A 675 -13.79 17.15 -1.01
CA SER A 675 -14.10 17.59 -2.39
C SER A 675 -12.81 17.93 -3.15
N GLU A 676 -12.80 17.86 -4.48
CA GLU A 676 -11.71 18.38 -5.32
C GLU A 676 -11.57 19.92 -5.30
N TRP A 677 -12.56 20.63 -4.75
CA TRP A 677 -12.56 22.10 -4.65
C TRP A 677 -11.68 22.57 -3.49
N THR A 678 -10.72 23.45 -3.78
CA THR A 678 -9.65 23.92 -2.87
C THR A 678 -8.78 22.86 -2.18
N VAL A 679 -8.90 21.57 -2.55
CA VAL A 679 -8.25 20.46 -1.82
C VAL A 679 -6.74 20.64 -1.65
N GLU A 680 -6.05 21.19 -2.64
CA GLU A 680 -4.62 21.45 -2.54
C GLU A 680 -4.26 22.41 -1.38
N ARG A 681 -5.10 23.42 -1.13
CA ARG A 681 -4.95 24.38 -0.01
C ARG A 681 -5.37 23.77 1.33
N TYR A 682 -6.45 22.99 1.34
CA TYR A 682 -6.89 22.29 2.55
C TYR A 682 -5.82 21.33 3.03
N MET A 683 -5.19 20.59 2.11
CA MET A 683 -4.09 19.70 2.41
C MET A 683 -2.83 20.44 2.91
N ASP A 684 -2.48 21.59 2.33
CA ASP A 684 -1.35 22.40 2.81
C ASP A 684 -1.53 22.88 4.27
N ALA A 685 -2.77 23.03 4.74
CA ALA A 685 -3.07 23.23 6.15
C ALA A 685 -3.05 21.89 6.93
N LEU A 686 -3.75 20.87 6.44
CA LEU A 686 -3.95 19.60 7.14
C LEU A 686 -2.65 18.85 7.44
N ILE A 687 -1.69 18.80 6.50
CA ILE A 687 -0.42 18.06 6.69
C ILE A 687 0.48 18.65 7.78
N LYS A 688 0.20 19.88 8.26
CA LYS A 688 0.86 20.51 9.41
C LYS A 688 0.29 20.02 10.75
N THR A 689 -0.88 19.39 10.75
CA THR A 689 -1.60 18.90 11.94
C THR A 689 -1.30 17.44 12.26
N ASP A 690 -1.70 16.99 13.45
CA ASP A 690 -1.59 15.59 13.89
C ASP A 690 -2.80 14.72 13.49
N ALA A 691 -3.68 15.20 12.59
CA ALA A 691 -4.93 14.52 12.21
C ALA A 691 -4.77 13.06 11.77
N TYR A 692 -3.61 12.69 11.22
CA TYR A 692 -3.22 11.30 10.91
C TYR A 692 -3.35 10.30 12.07
N ARG A 693 -3.52 10.78 13.31
CA ARG A 693 -3.78 9.97 14.52
C ARG A 693 -5.25 9.57 14.68
N TYR A 694 -6.15 10.33 14.06
CA TYR A 694 -7.60 10.29 14.31
C TYR A 694 -8.42 9.81 13.11
N PHE A 695 -7.78 9.09 12.19
CA PHE A 695 -8.44 8.32 11.14
C PHE A 695 -7.55 7.15 10.71
N ASP A 696 -8.15 6.08 10.22
CA ASP A 696 -7.45 4.92 9.65
C ASP A 696 -7.28 5.08 8.13
N ILE A 697 -8.29 5.63 7.45
CA ILE A 697 -8.40 5.81 5.98
C ILE A 697 -8.71 7.28 5.67
N ILE A 698 -8.15 7.86 4.60
CA ILE A 698 -8.54 9.20 4.11
C ILE A 698 -9.31 9.10 2.78
N PRO A 699 -10.57 9.56 2.71
CA PRO A 699 -11.31 9.58 1.45
C PRO A 699 -11.16 10.88 0.66
N PHE A 700 -11.30 10.78 -0.66
CA PHE A 700 -11.28 11.91 -1.59
C PHE A 700 -12.37 11.77 -2.65
N HIS A 701 -12.94 12.88 -3.10
CA HIS A 701 -13.97 12.95 -4.14
C HIS A 701 -13.38 13.63 -5.39
N PRO A 702 -12.74 12.88 -6.31
CA PRO A 702 -11.90 13.42 -7.37
C PRO A 702 -12.70 13.89 -8.60
N TYR A 703 -13.81 14.63 -8.44
CA TYR A 703 -14.67 14.98 -9.57
C TYR A 703 -13.94 15.78 -10.67
N GLY A 704 -14.41 15.63 -11.91
CA GLY A 704 -13.82 16.26 -13.09
C GLY A 704 -14.65 16.02 -14.34
N TYR A 705 -14.52 16.88 -15.36
CA TYR A 705 -15.33 16.81 -16.59
C TYR A 705 -14.91 15.69 -17.56
N ASN A 706 -13.78 15.01 -17.31
CA ASN A 706 -13.35 13.82 -18.05
C ASN A 706 -12.42 12.93 -17.19
N PRO A 707 -12.12 11.68 -17.60
CA PRO A 707 -11.30 10.75 -16.82
C PRO A 707 -9.87 11.25 -16.55
N ASP A 708 -9.29 12.04 -17.46
CA ASP A 708 -7.96 12.62 -17.29
C ASP A 708 -7.94 13.68 -16.19
N ARG A 709 -8.99 14.51 -16.10
CA ARG A 709 -9.15 15.51 -15.04
C ARG A 709 -9.34 14.85 -13.68
N VAL A 710 -10.13 13.78 -13.61
CA VAL A 710 -10.31 12.96 -12.39
C VAL A 710 -8.97 12.38 -11.92
N LEU A 711 -8.21 11.74 -12.82
CA LEU A 711 -6.89 11.19 -12.50
C LEU A 711 -5.89 12.29 -12.09
N SER A 712 -5.91 13.44 -12.77
CA SER A 712 -5.08 14.61 -12.44
C SER A 712 -5.37 15.14 -11.03
N ARG A 713 -6.64 15.24 -10.64
CA ARG A 713 -7.04 15.61 -9.27
C ARG A 713 -6.60 14.58 -8.24
N PHE A 714 -6.81 13.29 -8.51
CA PHE A 714 -6.38 12.21 -7.61
C PHE A 714 -4.86 12.23 -7.39
N ASN A 715 -4.08 12.40 -8.45
CA ASN A 715 -2.62 12.47 -8.35
C ASN A 715 -2.13 13.77 -7.66
N SER A 716 -2.82 14.89 -7.83
CA SER A 716 -2.56 16.14 -7.08
C SER A 716 -2.75 15.93 -5.58
N PHE A 717 -3.89 15.37 -5.18
CA PHE A 717 -4.21 15.03 -3.79
C PHE A 717 -3.22 14.03 -3.17
N LYS A 718 -2.92 12.93 -3.87
CA LYS A 718 -1.89 11.95 -3.46
C LYS A 718 -0.51 12.60 -3.35
N GLY A 719 -0.16 13.51 -4.25
CA GLY A 719 1.06 14.31 -4.19
C GLY A 719 1.15 15.16 -2.92
N LYS A 720 0.06 15.81 -2.51
CA LYS A 720 -0.02 16.55 -1.24
C LYS A 720 0.11 15.65 -0.02
N LEU A 721 -0.54 14.48 0.00
CA LEU A 721 -0.38 13.49 1.08
C LEU A 721 1.08 13.02 1.23
N ASN A 722 1.78 12.83 0.11
CA ASN A 722 3.17 12.40 0.09
C ASN A 722 4.16 13.43 0.70
N LEU A 723 3.74 14.67 0.94
CA LEU A 723 4.56 15.68 1.62
C LEU A 723 4.72 15.42 3.13
N ASN A 724 3.91 14.54 3.74
CA ASN A 724 4.08 14.12 5.14
C ASN A 724 3.98 12.58 5.26
N SER A 725 5.05 11.96 5.75
CA SER A 725 5.21 10.50 5.83
C SER A 725 4.21 9.77 6.75
N ASN A 726 3.47 10.49 7.59
CA ASN A 726 2.38 9.94 8.40
C ASN A 726 1.06 9.87 7.63
N TYR A 727 0.86 10.77 6.65
CA TYR A 727 -0.31 10.82 5.78
C TYR A 727 -0.13 9.95 4.54
N SER A 728 1.09 9.88 3.98
CA SER A 728 1.40 9.07 2.79
C SER A 728 1.17 7.55 2.97
N ARG A 729 1.16 7.09 4.21
CA ARG A 729 0.88 5.69 4.61
C ARG A 729 -0.61 5.36 4.70
N LYS A 730 -1.49 6.36 4.62
CA LYS A 730 -2.93 6.18 4.82
C LYS A 730 -3.57 5.65 3.52
N PRO A 731 -4.40 4.59 3.60
CA PRO A 731 -5.27 4.21 2.50
C PRO A 731 -6.06 5.40 1.96
N ILE A 732 -6.02 5.59 0.64
CA ILE A 732 -6.91 6.55 -0.05
C ILE A 732 -8.12 5.78 -0.55
N TRP A 733 -9.31 6.11 -0.08
CA TRP A 733 -10.58 5.65 -0.63
C TRP A 733 -11.18 6.73 -1.53
N VAL A 734 -12.03 6.33 -2.48
CA VAL A 734 -12.83 7.28 -3.28
C VAL A 734 -14.29 7.06 -2.93
N THR A 735 -14.80 7.87 -2.01
CA THR A 735 -16.14 7.71 -1.39
C THR A 735 -17.27 8.37 -2.13
N GLU A 736 -16.95 9.21 -3.11
CA GLU A 736 -17.84 9.65 -4.17
C GLU A 736 -17.02 9.89 -5.45
N ILE A 737 -17.52 9.44 -6.59
CA ILE A 737 -17.10 9.88 -7.91
C ILE A 737 -18.23 9.59 -8.91
N GLY A 738 -18.46 10.48 -9.87
CA GLY A 738 -19.49 10.28 -10.87
C GLY A 738 -19.37 11.27 -12.03
N PHE A 739 -20.14 11.00 -13.08
CA PHE A 739 -20.38 11.92 -14.18
C PHE A 739 -21.91 12.10 -14.32
N ASN A 740 -22.37 13.29 -14.72
CA ASN A 740 -23.79 13.63 -14.76
C ASN A 740 -24.24 14.14 -16.14
N THR A 741 -25.49 13.89 -16.50
CA THR A 741 -26.07 14.27 -17.80
C THR A 741 -26.97 15.51 -17.75
N SER A 742 -27.16 16.13 -16.58
CA SER A 742 -28.18 17.18 -16.38
C SER A 742 -27.64 18.57 -16.04
N TRP A 743 -26.49 18.69 -15.39
CA TRP A 743 -26.03 19.93 -14.74
C TRP A 743 -24.72 20.45 -15.34
N SER A 744 -24.81 21.20 -16.43
CA SER A 744 -23.68 21.73 -17.20
C SER A 744 -22.78 22.73 -16.46
N ASN A 745 -23.21 23.22 -15.29
CA ASN A 745 -22.46 24.09 -14.40
C ASN A 745 -21.77 23.35 -13.23
N LYS A 746 -21.84 22.01 -13.18
CA LYS A 746 -21.33 21.19 -12.07
C LYS A 746 -20.24 20.22 -12.55
N ALA A 747 -19.37 19.81 -11.62
CA ALA A 747 -18.31 18.84 -11.91
C ALA A 747 -18.92 17.49 -12.36
N GLY A 748 -18.18 16.77 -13.20
CA GLY A 748 -18.66 15.52 -13.81
C GLY A 748 -19.62 15.68 -14.99
N TYR A 749 -19.99 16.90 -15.43
CA TYR A 749 -20.93 17.02 -16.56
C TYR A 749 -20.43 16.38 -17.85
N VAL A 750 -21.31 15.61 -18.50
CA VAL A 750 -21.13 14.96 -19.80
C VAL A 750 -22.40 15.05 -20.65
N THR A 751 -22.25 15.00 -21.96
CA THR A 751 -23.35 15.26 -22.92
C THR A 751 -24.33 14.11 -23.11
N SER A 752 -24.03 12.88 -22.64
CA SER A 752 -24.94 11.73 -22.81
C SER A 752 -24.70 10.60 -21.79
N GLU A 753 -25.67 9.70 -21.69
CA GLU A 753 -25.61 8.51 -20.82
C GLU A 753 -24.53 7.51 -21.27
N GLU A 754 -24.29 7.40 -22.57
CA GLU A 754 -23.22 6.59 -23.18
C GLU A 754 -21.85 7.21 -22.88
N THR A 755 -21.78 8.54 -22.84
CA THR A 755 -20.56 9.27 -22.43
C THR A 755 -20.28 9.02 -20.94
N LYS A 756 -21.30 9.09 -20.07
CA LYS A 756 -21.21 8.72 -18.65
C LYS A 756 -20.72 7.28 -18.46
N ALA A 757 -21.27 6.33 -19.21
CA ALA A 757 -20.85 4.93 -19.18
C ALA A 757 -19.39 4.73 -19.65
N SER A 758 -19.01 5.33 -20.78
CA SER A 758 -17.62 5.27 -21.29
C SER A 758 -16.61 5.88 -20.31
N TYR A 759 -16.95 7.02 -19.69
CA TYR A 759 -16.09 7.67 -18.70
C TYR A 759 -16.03 6.89 -17.38
N LEU A 760 -17.09 6.22 -16.96
CA LEU A 760 -17.07 5.27 -15.83
C LEU A 760 -16.09 4.12 -16.10
N ALA A 761 -16.20 3.46 -17.26
CA ALA A 761 -15.31 2.36 -17.66
C ALA A 761 -13.82 2.76 -17.63
N GLN A 762 -13.51 3.99 -18.06
CA GLN A 762 -12.14 4.50 -18.05
C GLN A 762 -11.67 4.93 -16.66
N THR A 763 -12.52 5.60 -15.89
CA THR A 763 -12.11 6.31 -14.66
C THR A 763 -11.79 5.36 -13.52
N LEU A 764 -12.64 4.35 -13.27
CA LEU A 764 -12.53 3.55 -12.05
C LEU A 764 -11.31 2.60 -12.05
N PRO A 765 -10.94 1.92 -13.16
CA PRO A 765 -9.67 1.21 -13.27
C PRO A 765 -8.45 2.15 -13.15
N ARG A 766 -8.52 3.37 -13.71
CA ARG A 766 -7.43 4.34 -13.64
C ARG A 766 -7.21 4.86 -12.21
N LEU A 767 -8.27 5.05 -11.43
CA LEU A 767 -8.18 5.38 -9.99
C LEU A 767 -7.54 4.23 -9.18
N LYS A 768 -7.98 2.98 -9.40
CA LYS A 768 -7.35 1.78 -8.77
C LYS A 768 -5.86 1.68 -9.14
N ALA A 769 -5.51 1.84 -10.42
CA ALA A 769 -4.12 1.84 -10.88
C ALA A 769 -3.28 3.01 -10.33
N ALA A 770 -3.89 4.17 -10.08
CA ALA A 770 -3.25 5.30 -9.41
C ALA A 770 -3.02 5.08 -7.90
N GLY A 771 -3.57 4.00 -7.33
CA GLY A 771 -3.44 3.64 -5.91
C GLY A 771 -4.60 4.08 -5.04
N ALA A 772 -5.79 4.32 -5.60
CA ALA A 772 -7.03 4.27 -4.81
C ALA A 772 -7.27 2.82 -4.37
N GLN A 773 -7.54 2.61 -3.09
CA GLN A 773 -7.95 1.31 -2.56
C GLN A 773 -9.45 1.08 -2.81
N LEU A 774 -9.87 -0.18 -2.76
CA LEU A 774 -11.28 -0.55 -2.88
C LEU A 774 -11.95 -0.61 -1.50
N PRO A 775 -13.27 -0.35 -1.40
CA PRO A 775 -14.19 0.04 -2.48
C PRO A 775 -13.98 1.47 -3.02
N ILE A 776 -14.32 1.64 -4.30
CA ILE A 776 -14.56 2.95 -4.93
C ILE A 776 -16.08 3.09 -5.13
N PHE A 777 -16.64 4.20 -4.67
CA PHE A 777 -18.07 4.45 -4.61
C PHE A 777 -18.53 5.37 -5.75
N TRP A 778 -19.42 4.87 -6.61
CA TRP A 778 -20.07 5.70 -7.62
C TRP A 778 -21.18 6.56 -7.01
N TYR A 779 -21.21 7.86 -7.35
CA TYR A 779 -22.32 8.75 -7.04
C TYR A 779 -23.21 8.87 -8.28
N THR A 780 -24.43 8.33 -8.33
CA THR A 780 -25.20 7.58 -7.30
C THR A 780 -25.89 6.35 -7.93
N LEU A 781 -26.57 5.51 -7.15
CA LEU A 781 -27.38 4.41 -7.69
C LEU A 781 -28.60 4.95 -8.45
N HIS A 782 -29.56 5.54 -7.74
CA HIS A 782 -30.81 6.07 -8.27
C HIS A 782 -30.83 7.61 -8.24
N GLU A 783 -31.60 8.23 -9.13
CA GLU A 783 -31.83 9.68 -9.10
C GLU A 783 -32.61 10.09 -7.84
N SER A 784 -32.35 11.28 -7.31
CA SER A 784 -33.21 11.95 -6.32
C SER A 784 -33.75 13.26 -6.91
N GLU A 785 -34.75 13.86 -6.26
CA GLU A 785 -35.34 15.14 -6.71
C GLU A 785 -34.32 16.29 -6.76
N ASP A 786 -33.24 16.17 -5.97
CA ASP A 786 -32.14 17.15 -5.88
C ASP A 786 -30.88 16.77 -6.69
N VAL A 787 -30.81 15.59 -7.32
CA VAL A 787 -29.57 15.05 -7.92
C VAL A 787 -29.83 14.46 -9.31
N GLY A 788 -29.71 15.33 -10.33
CA GLY A 788 -30.00 14.99 -11.73
C GLY A 788 -28.82 14.40 -12.51
N GLY A 789 -29.05 13.28 -13.18
CA GLY A 789 -28.21 12.71 -14.24
C GLY A 789 -26.99 11.90 -13.77
N PHE A 790 -26.72 11.84 -12.46
CA PHE A 790 -25.61 11.07 -11.87
C PHE A 790 -25.90 9.57 -11.75
N ALA A 791 -27.16 9.16 -11.80
CA ALA A 791 -27.56 7.81 -11.43
C ALA A 791 -27.06 6.71 -12.37
N LEU A 792 -26.99 5.49 -11.85
CA LEU A 792 -26.92 4.25 -12.62
C LEU A 792 -28.33 3.81 -13.09
N GLU A 793 -29.40 4.16 -12.38
CA GLU A 793 -30.78 3.76 -12.70
C GLU A 793 -31.82 4.88 -12.44
N ARG A 794 -32.98 4.76 -13.08
CA ARG A 794 -34.18 5.55 -12.76
C ARG A 794 -35.22 4.63 -12.16
N LYS A 795 -35.71 4.95 -10.95
CA LYS A 795 -36.66 4.12 -10.21
C LYS A 795 -37.96 4.87 -9.95
N ASN A 796 -39.10 4.23 -10.24
CA ASN A 796 -40.40 4.79 -9.85
C ASN A 796 -40.63 4.58 -8.35
N LYS A 797 -40.68 5.67 -7.58
CA LYS A 797 -40.79 5.66 -6.10
C LYS A 797 -42.04 4.94 -5.55
N THR A 798 -43.08 4.76 -6.39
CA THR A 798 -44.36 4.13 -6.02
C THR A 798 -44.50 2.71 -6.54
N THR A 799 -44.13 2.44 -7.80
CA THR A 799 -44.25 1.10 -8.41
C THR A 799 -43.00 0.24 -8.27
N LEU A 800 -41.89 0.83 -7.79
CA LEU A 800 -40.56 0.23 -7.70
C LEU A 800 -40.02 -0.31 -9.03
N GLN A 801 -40.56 0.17 -10.15
CA GLN A 801 -40.06 -0.18 -11.48
C GLN A 801 -38.72 0.51 -11.76
N THR A 802 -37.65 -0.29 -11.84
CA THR A 802 -36.30 0.17 -12.17
C THR A 802 -36.06 0.21 -13.69
N THR A 803 -35.41 1.26 -14.16
CA THR A 803 -34.87 1.42 -15.51
C THR A 803 -33.37 1.65 -15.43
N TYR A 804 -32.59 0.59 -15.64
CA TYR A 804 -31.13 0.64 -15.64
C TYR A 804 -30.60 1.44 -16.84
N LEU A 805 -29.69 2.38 -16.57
CA LEU A 805 -29.05 3.23 -17.57
C LEU A 805 -27.77 2.55 -18.11
N PRO A 806 -27.20 2.98 -19.26
CA PRO A 806 -25.96 2.41 -19.81
C PRO A 806 -24.82 2.27 -18.80
N ALA A 807 -24.69 3.23 -17.88
CA ALA A 807 -23.68 3.20 -16.82
C ALA A 807 -23.86 2.06 -15.81
N TYR A 808 -25.09 1.61 -15.51
CA TYR A 808 -25.34 0.46 -14.62
C TYR A 808 -24.72 -0.82 -15.19
N TYR A 809 -24.99 -1.11 -16.47
CA TYR A 809 -24.44 -2.31 -17.13
C TYR A 809 -22.92 -2.27 -17.16
N THR A 810 -22.34 -1.10 -17.44
CA THR A 810 -20.88 -0.91 -17.40
C THR A 810 -20.34 -1.11 -15.98
N TYR A 811 -21.02 -0.62 -14.94
CA TYR A 811 -20.57 -0.81 -13.56
C TYR A 811 -20.75 -2.26 -13.08
N ARG A 812 -21.80 -2.96 -13.51
CA ARG A 812 -22.01 -4.40 -13.29
C ARG A 812 -20.89 -5.23 -13.91
N ASP A 813 -20.57 -4.96 -15.17
CA ASP A 813 -19.60 -5.75 -15.95
C ASP A 813 -18.14 -5.33 -15.70
N LEU A 814 -17.91 -4.21 -15.00
CA LEU A 814 -16.59 -3.74 -14.59
C LEU A 814 -15.85 -4.79 -13.75
N VAL A 815 -14.66 -5.18 -14.19
CA VAL A 815 -13.69 -5.91 -13.39
C VAL A 815 -12.53 -4.98 -13.09
N TYR A 816 -12.19 -4.80 -11.81
CA TYR A 816 -10.97 -4.08 -11.45
C TYR A 816 -9.75 -4.95 -11.81
N PRO A 817 -8.67 -4.37 -12.38
CA PRO A 817 -7.38 -5.03 -12.40
C PRO A 817 -7.01 -5.45 -10.98
N GLN A 818 -6.58 -6.71 -10.82
CA GLN A 818 -6.10 -7.26 -9.54
C GLN A 818 -5.06 -6.32 -8.92
#